data_AF-A0A7Z0WCS3-F1
#
_entry.id   AF-A0A7Z0WCS3-F1
#
_cell.length_a   1.000
_cell.length_b   1.000
_cell.length_c   1.000
_cell.angle_alpha   90.00
_cell.angle_beta   90.00
_cell.angle_gamma   90.00
#
_symmetry.space_group_name_H-M   'P 1'
#
loop_
_entity.id
_entity.type
_entity.pdbx_description
1 polymer ?
#
loop_
_entity_poly.entity_id
_entity_poly.type
_entity_poly.pdbx_seq_one_letter_code
_entity_poly.pdbx_strand_id
1 'polypeptide(L)'
;MPSPVREPVADAVADLVGDRFTAQVAARPDAVALVHDGRSLTYRELHAAASAVAGGLAALGVGRETVVGVAYGRSVESVVATLGVVLAGGAYVPVNPQYPPRRIAQVVALSGARVVIAAPSTRAAVAGAVGGGVIVLGVADLDGPAPATPPVCADRSPLCCVMYTSGSTGRPKGVMIEHRGVLRLVTGQDYLDFGRHHTFLHAAAPEFDAALFEVWGALLHGATLCVADQETAVVPWRYARALRDNGISVAWLTAPLFARMADEDPGMFAGLRVLLTGGDVVSPRHVAAVARHCPDLLVCNGYGPTENTTFTSVYPVPRGHTGPLPVGRPIAGTTVLVRDERGAPVRPGTTGELLVGGAGLARGYLGQPALTRDRFVYVDGRRYYRTGDRVHQDSGGVLHFHGRWDDQVKVNGNLVELKEIVAALRGLPGVRDAFCRVAGAPGRDRYVAAYAVAPGHTGRALRAALAAALPGYLVPASVVVLDRFPLLDNGKVDAAALPEPVAAPAAPLTDRHRVLARLWAEVLDVPATAIGPDSDFAELGGNSLRLGVLLGRIHRETGVRVPLRTAAAARTLDQLAGAVARGRTAPPPAIPAVSGAADLHPQQRGLYAIWHADPSSLAYNVPVRIGLPAGVDRDRLRSAFLSTVARHDALRMRFEVSGGVVRQRPVTGVEPEFGVDGPVAAFVRPFDPAEPVLPRALLTAGALYLDVHHVVFDGVSLDVVVRDLFGRQDGPAPRYADAAQWCHDQGVRAEDVRYWRRRLAGAPPLALPTDRPRPAFSSRRRA
;
A
#
# COMPACT_ATOMS: atom_id res chain seq x y z
N MET A 1 48.59 14.44 -5.73
CA MET A 1 48.27 14.02 -7.12
C MET A 1 46.88 13.38 -7.08
N PRO A 2 45.84 14.03 -7.60
CA PRO A 2 44.52 13.41 -7.66
C PRO A 2 44.55 12.25 -8.66
N SER A 3 44.02 11.10 -8.24
CA SER A 3 43.86 9.90 -9.05
C SER A 3 43.11 10.23 -10.35
N PRO A 4 43.55 9.71 -11.52
CA PRO A 4 42.91 10.02 -12.78
C PRO A 4 41.46 9.53 -12.72
N VAL A 5 40.53 10.45 -13.05
CA VAL A 5 39.15 10.13 -13.40
C VAL A 5 39.21 9.01 -14.43
N ARG A 6 38.76 7.80 -14.07
CA ARG A 6 38.66 6.68 -15.02
C ARG A 6 37.91 7.17 -16.25
N GLU A 7 38.54 7.08 -17.41
CA GLU A 7 37.93 7.43 -18.69
C GLU A 7 36.61 6.66 -18.86
N PRO A 8 35.59 7.27 -19.51
CA PRO A 8 34.37 6.55 -19.83
C PRO A 8 34.71 5.42 -20.80
N VAL A 9 34.43 4.19 -20.40
CA VAL A 9 34.43 3.02 -21.29
C VAL A 9 33.53 3.32 -22.48
N ALA A 10 34.05 3.05 -23.67
CA ALA A 10 33.44 3.33 -24.98
C ALA A 10 31.97 2.87 -25.10
N ASP A 11 31.21 3.58 -25.94
CA ASP A 11 29.76 3.48 -26.22
C ASP A 11 29.24 2.10 -26.72
N ALA A 12 30.05 1.05 -26.77
CA ALA A 12 29.61 -0.29 -27.16
C ALA A 12 29.24 -1.12 -25.92
N VAL A 13 27.94 -1.26 -25.67
CA VAL A 13 27.46 -2.25 -24.70
C VAL A 13 27.28 -3.59 -25.42
N ALA A 14 28.18 -4.53 -25.15
CA ALA A 14 28.10 -5.89 -25.66
C ALA A 14 26.98 -6.72 -24.99
N ASP A 15 26.61 -6.38 -23.75
CA ASP A 15 25.67 -7.17 -22.94
C ASP A 15 24.34 -6.44 -22.70
N LEU A 16 23.21 -7.09 -22.95
CA LEU A 16 21.88 -6.59 -22.59
C LEU A 16 21.46 -7.11 -21.20
N VAL A 17 20.41 -6.49 -20.64
CA VAL A 17 19.81 -6.95 -19.36
C VAL A 17 19.38 -8.41 -19.46
N GLY A 18 18.80 -8.82 -20.59
CA GLY A 18 18.42 -10.21 -20.86
C GLY A 18 19.61 -11.18 -20.89
N ASP A 19 20.75 -10.76 -21.44
CA ASP A 19 21.97 -11.57 -21.50
C ASP A 19 22.55 -11.80 -20.10
N ARG A 20 22.59 -10.75 -19.27
CA ARG A 20 23.03 -10.84 -17.88
C ARG A 20 22.11 -11.71 -17.02
N PHE A 21 20.79 -11.61 -17.22
CA PHE A 21 19.84 -12.50 -16.55
C PHE A 21 20.06 -13.96 -16.98
N THR A 22 20.19 -14.22 -18.27
CA THR A 22 20.42 -15.57 -18.83
C THR A 22 21.72 -16.18 -18.33
N ALA A 23 22.78 -15.38 -18.17
CA ALA A 23 24.03 -15.83 -17.55
C ALA A 23 23.83 -16.29 -16.10
N GLN A 24 22.98 -15.61 -15.30
CA GLN A 24 22.63 -16.07 -13.96
C GLN A 24 21.81 -17.36 -13.96
N VAL A 25 20.91 -17.51 -14.92
CA VAL A 25 20.13 -18.75 -15.10
C VAL A 25 21.05 -19.93 -15.38
N ALA A 26 22.06 -19.76 -16.24
CA ALA A 26 23.05 -20.79 -16.51
C ALA A 26 23.94 -21.09 -15.27
N ALA A 27 24.33 -20.05 -14.52
CA ALA A 27 25.20 -20.20 -13.37
C ALA A 27 24.50 -20.79 -12.14
N ARG A 28 23.20 -20.51 -11.94
CA ARG A 28 22.45 -20.86 -10.72
C ARG A 28 20.99 -21.25 -11.02
N PRO A 29 20.75 -22.25 -11.87
CA PRO A 29 19.40 -22.52 -12.37
C PRO A 29 18.40 -22.88 -11.26
N ASP A 30 18.85 -23.61 -10.23
CA ASP A 30 17.98 -24.12 -9.16
C ASP A 30 17.96 -23.21 -7.92
N ALA A 31 18.63 -22.06 -7.96
CA ALA A 31 18.52 -21.05 -6.91
C ALA A 31 17.17 -20.32 -7.00
N VAL A 32 16.60 -19.95 -5.86
CA VAL A 32 15.36 -19.15 -5.81
C VAL A 32 15.63 -17.76 -6.37
N ALA A 33 14.88 -17.36 -7.39
CA ALA A 33 14.97 -16.05 -8.02
C ALA A 33 13.89 -15.09 -7.51
N LEU A 34 12.68 -15.61 -7.28
CA LEU A 34 11.50 -14.80 -7.02
C LEU A 34 10.62 -15.45 -5.95
N VAL A 35 10.13 -14.67 -4.99
CA VAL A 35 9.21 -15.09 -3.93
C VAL A 35 8.04 -14.13 -3.85
N HIS A 36 6.82 -14.66 -3.74
CA HIS A 36 5.60 -13.87 -3.52
C HIS A 36 4.51 -14.76 -2.91
N ASP A 37 3.89 -14.34 -1.80
CA ASP A 37 2.78 -15.04 -1.14
C ASP A 37 3.00 -16.56 -0.94
N GLY A 38 4.20 -16.94 -0.51
CA GLY A 38 4.59 -18.34 -0.28
C GLY A 38 4.85 -19.16 -1.55
N ARG A 39 4.63 -18.59 -2.74
CA ARG A 39 5.12 -19.14 -4.01
C ARG A 39 6.56 -18.72 -4.22
N SER A 40 7.39 -19.63 -4.71
CA SER A 40 8.76 -19.33 -5.14
C SER A 40 9.01 -19.88 -6.54
N LEU A 41 9.80 -19.16 -7.32
CA LEU A 41 10.32 -19.62 -8.60
C LEU A 41 11.85 -19.61 -8.54
N THR A 42 12.44 -20.70 -9.02
CA THR A 42 13.87 -20.76 -9.30
C THR A 42 14.23 -19.90 -10.52
N TYR A 43 15.51 -19.61 -10.72
CA TYR A 43 15.99 -18.93 -11.93
C TYR A 43 15.58 -19.66 -13.20
N ARG A 44 15.64 -21.01 -13.20
CA ARG A 44 15.22 -21.86 -14.32
C ARG A 44 13.74 -21.72 -14.62
N GLU A 45 12.88 -21.79 -13.60
CA GLU A 45 11.43 -21.69 -13.76
C GLU A 45 11.00 -20.28 -14.19
N LEU A 46 11.60 -19.25 -13.59
CA LEU A 46 11.36 -17.86 -13.95
C LEU A 46 11.77 -17.59 -15.41
N HIS A 47 12.94 -18.08 -15.81
CA HIS A 47 13.41 -17.98 -17.20
C HIS A 47 12.50 -18.71 -18.18
N ALA A 48 12.05 -19.93 -17.85
CA ALA A 48 11.13 -20.69 -18.71
C ALA A 48 9.81 -19.94 -18.90
N ALA A 49 9.20 -19.44 -17.82
CA ALA A 49 7.96 -18.67 -17.89
C ALA A 49 8.12 -17.37 -18.69
N ALA A 50 9.22 -16.62 -18.47
CA ALA A 50 9.51 -15.41 -19.22
C ALA A 50 9.82 -15.69 -20.70
N SER A 51 10.47 -16.81 -21.01
CA SER A 51 10.80 -17.21 -22.39
C SER A 51 9.56 -17.58 -23.20
N ALA A 52 8.57 -18.23 -22.59
CA ALA A 52 7.28 -18.51 -23.23
C ALA A 52 6.55 -17.21 -23.60
N VAL A 53 6.53 -16.25 -22.66
CA VAL A 53 6.02 -14.89 -22.93
C VAL A 53 6.79 -14.22 -24.07
N ALA A 54 8.12 -14.31 -24.07
CA ALA A 54 8.96 -13.74 -25.11
C ALA A 54 8.66 -14.33 -26.50
N GLY A 55 8.46 -15.65 -26.59
CA GLY A 55 8.08 -16.34 -27.83
C GLY A 55 6.73 -15.89 -28.36
N GLY A 56 5.73 -15.81 -27.48
CA GLY A 56 4.40 -15.28 -27.84
C GLY A 56 4.44 -13.82 -28.31
N LEU A 57 5.24 -12.97 -27.65
CA LEU A 57 5.42 -11.58 -28.06
C LEU A 57 6.15 -11.46 -29.42
N ALA A 58 7.17 -12.28 -29.66
CA ALA A 58 7.88 -12.31 -30.93
C ALA A 58 6.95 -12.70 -32.10
N ALA A 59 6.02 -13.65 -31.87
CA ALA A 59 4.99 -14.01 -32.85
C ALA A 59 4.01 -12.85 -33.16
N LEU A 60 3.86 -11.89 -32.24
CA LEU A 60 3.09 -10.66 -32.43
C LEU A 60 3.93 -9.52 -33.06
N GLY A 61 5.17 -9.80 -33.46
CA GLY A 61 6.08 -8.83 -34.08
C GLY A 61 6.81 -7.94 -33.09
N VAL A 62 6.84 -8.29 -31.80
CA VAL A 62 7.66 -7.57 -30.82
C VAL A 62 9.14 -7.88 -31.07
N GLY A 63 9.92 -6.82 -31.16
CA GLY A 63 11.38 -6.89 -31.23
C GLY A 63 12.01 -5.60 -30.73
N ARG A 64 13.25 -5.33 -31.15
CA ARG A 64 13.99 -4.11 -30.78
C ARG A 64 13.18 -2.86 -31.04
N GLU A 65 13.27 -1.91 -30.12
CA GLU A 65 12.61 -0.60 -30.21
C GLU A 65 11.07 -0.67 -30.20
N THR A 66 10.48 -1.86 -30.03
CA THR A 66 9.04 -2.04 -29.87
C THR A 66 8.64 -1.90 -28.41
N VAL A 67 7.64 -1.05 -28.12
CA VAL A 67 7.14 -0.82 -26.77
C VAL A 67 5.94 -1.72 -26.46
N VAL A 68 5.98 -2.44 -25.34
CA VAL A 68 4.90 -3.31 -24.86
C VAL A 68 4.40 -2.82 -23.50
N GLY A 69 3.09 -2.64 -23.35
CA GLY A 69 2.49 -2.26 -22.07
C GLY A 69 2.44 -3.42 -21.09
N VAL A 70 2.83 -3.19 -19.83
CA VAL A 70 2.71 -4.17 -18.74
C VAL A 70 1.77 -3.60 -17.68
N ALA A 71 0.51 -4.05 -17.72
CA ALA A 71 -0.59 -3.58 -16.88
C ALA A 71 -0.88 -4.52 -15.70
N TYR A 72 0.11 -4.63 -14.81
CA TYR A 72 0.04 -5.45 -13.60
C TYR A 72 0.37 -4.61 -12.35
N GLY A 73 -0.25 -4.97 -11.22
CA GLY A 73 0.33 -4.65 -9.91
C GLY A 73 1.52 -5.56 -9.62
N ARG A 74 2.20 -5.37 -8.47
CA ARG A 74 3.29 -6.25 -8.05
C ARG A 74 2.79 -7.69 -7.88
N SER A 75 3.33 -8.62 -8.68
CA SER A 75 3.06 -10.06 -8.57
C SER A 75 4.17 -10.88 -9.24
N VAL A 76 4.06 -12.21 -9.23
CA VAL A 76 4.96 -13.08 -10.02
C VAL A 76 4.82 -12.78 -11.51
N GLU A 77 3.59 -12.68 -11.97
CA GLU A 77 3.23 -12.46 -13.36
C GLU A 77 3.70 -11.10 -13.87
N SER A 78 3.79 -10.07 -13.01
CA SER A 78 4.36 -8.76 -13.41
C SER A 78 5.85 -8.86 -13.73
N VAL A 79 6.61 -9.64 -12.96
CA VAL A 79 8.05 -9.88 -13.19
C VAL A 79 8.24 -10.76 -14.43
N VAL A 80 7.43 -11.81 -14.59
CA VAL A 80 7.43 -12.67 -15.78
C VAL A 80 7.13 -11.88 -17.05
N ALA A 81 6.11 -11.02 -17.05
CA ALA A 81 5.76 -10.17 -18.18
C ALA A 81 6.90 -9.20 -18.53
N THR A 82 7.50 -8.57 -17.53
CA THR A 82 8.61 -7.62 -17.70
C THR A 82 9.83 -8.31 -18.31
N LEU A 83 10.23 -9.47 -17.77
CA LEU A 83 11.32 -10.27 -18.33
C LEU A 83 11.01 -10.77 -19.74
N GLY A 84 9.78 -11.23 -20.00
CA GLY A 84 9.37 -11.71 -21.32
C GLY A 84 9.47 -10.63 -22.39
N VAL A 85 9.10 -9.39 -22.09
CA VAL A 85 9.30 -8.25 -23.01
C VAL A 85 10.79 -8.01 -23.28
N VAL A 86 11.62 -8.02 -22.22
CA VAL A 86 13.07 -7.82 -22.34
C VAL A 86 13.74 -8.95 -23.14
N LEU A 87 13.35 -10.20 -22.91
CA LEU A 87 13.86 -11.38 -23.63
C LEU A 87 13.39 -11.42 -25.09
N ALA A 88 12.20 -10.88 -25.41
CA ALA A 88 11.77 -10.66 -26.79
C ALA A 88 12.56 -9.53 -27.50
N GLY A 89 13.40 -8.79 -26.76
CA GLY A 89 14.15 -7.64 -27.25
C GLY A 89 13.36 -6.34 -27.29
N GLY A 90 12.13 -6.34 -26.76
CA GLY A 90 11.28 -5.15 -26.66
C GLY A 90 11.60 -4.30 -25.43
N ALA A 91 10.99 -3.11 -25.39
CA ALA A 91 11.01 -2.24 -24.23
C ALA A 91 9.65 -2.27 -23.52
N TYR A 92 9.63 -2.49 -22.21
CA TYR A 92 8.36 -2.45 -21.47
C TYR A 92 7.99 -1.04 -21.06
N VAL A 93 6.69 -0.74 -21.04
CA VAL A 93 6.13 0.44 -20.37
C VAL A 93 5.20 -0.05 -19.26
N PRO A 94 5.52 0.17 -17.97
CA PRO A 94 4.59 -0.18 -16.90
C PRO A 94 3.35 0.71 -16.98
N VAL A 95 2.18 0.10 -16.82
CA VAL A 95 0.89 0.79 -16.83
C VAL A 95 0.16 0.42 -15.55
N ASN A 96 0.00 1.34 -14.60
CA ASN A 96 -0.72 1.00 -13.38
C ASN A 96 -2.22 0.76 -13.70
N PRO A 97 -2.74 -0.47 -13.50
CA PRO A 97 -4.12 -0.80 -13.85
C PRO A 97 -5.15 -0.17 -12.89
N GLN A 98 -4.70 0.41 -11.77
CA GLN A 98 -5.53 1.16 -10.82
C GLN A 98 -5.68 2.64 -11.20
N TYR A 99 -4.93 3.13 -12.19
CA TYR A 99 -5.11 4.49 -12.69
C TYR A 99 -6.48 4.68 -13.35
N PRO A 100 -7.01 5.92 -13.39
CA PRO A 100 -8.24 6.20 -14.11
C PRO A 100 -8.13 5.77 -15.59
N PRO A 101 -9.22 5.27 -16.21
CA PRO A 101 -9.20 4.79 -17.59
C PRO A 101 -8.60 5.78 -18.59
N ARG A 102 -8.88 7.08 -18.41
CA ARG A 102 -8.32 8.15 -19.24
C ARG A 102 -6.79 8.20 -19.18
N ARG A 103 -6.20 7.97 -18.01
CA ARG A 103 -4.75 7.95 -17.82
C ARG A 103 -4.12 6.70 -18.42
N ILE A 104 -4.76 5.54 -18.25
CA ILE A 104 -4.34 4.27 -18.89
C ILE A 104 -4.29 4.47 -20.42
N ALA A 105 -5.39 4.96 -21.00
CA ALA A 105 -5.48 5.24 -22.43
C ALA A 105 -4.39 6.22 -22.89
N GLN A 106 -4.15 7.28 -22.12
CA GLN A 106 -3.14 8.29 -22.44
C GLN A 106 -1.72 7.71 -22.45
N VAL A 107 -1.34 6.92 -21.44
CA VAL A 107 0.00 6.30 -21.35
C VAL A 107 0.20 5.32 -22.51
N VAL A 108 -0.78 4.45 -22.78
CA VAL A 108 -0.70 3.48 -23.87
C VAL A 108 -0.60 4.18 -25.22
N ALA A 109 -1.45 5.19 -25.47
CA ALA A 109 -1.41 5.96 -26.71
C ALA A 109 -0.09 6.72 -26.91
N LEU A 110 0.43 7.39 -25.88
CA LEU A 110 1.70 8.10 -25.94
C LEU A 110 2.89 7.16 -26.15
N SER A 111 2.82 5.94 -25.60
CA SER A 111 3.87 4.93 -25.72
C SER A 111 3.96 4.30 -27.11
N GLY A 112 2.90 4.40 -27.90
CA GLY A 112 2.78 3.69 -29.17
C GLY A 112 2.58 2.18 -29.04
N ALA A 113 2.41 1.65 -27.81
CA ALA A 113 2.24 0.23 -27.58
C ALA A 113 1.01 -0.32 -28.31
N ARG A 114 1.22 -1.38 -29.10
CA ARG A 114 0.17 -2.13 -29.80
C ARG A 114 -0.28 -3.38 -29.04
N VAL A 115 0.54 -3.82 -28.08
CA VAL A 115 0.28 -4.96 -27.21
C VAL A 115 0.38 -4.49 -25.76
N VAL A 116 -0.59 -4.92 -24.94
CA VAL A 116 -0.61 -4.71 -23.49
C VAL A 116 -0.84 -6.05 -22.80
N ILE A 117 0.05 -6.43 -21.89
CA ILE A 117 -0.09 -7.60 -21.04
C ILE A 117 -0.75 -7.16 -19.73
N ALA A 118 -1.94 -7.65 -19.40
CA ALA A 118 -2.74 -7.23 -18.26
C ALA A 118 -3.18 -8.42 -17.40
N ALA A 119 -3.32 -8.19 -16.09
CA ALA A 119 -3.80 -9.21 -15.17
C ALA A 119 -5.24 -9.65 -15.52
N PRO A 120 -5.61 -10.93 -15.32
CA PRO A 120 -6.96 -11.41 -15.60
C PRO A 120 -8.07 -10.58 -14.94
N SER A 121 -7.82 -10.09 -13.72
CA SER A 121 -8.75 -9.26 -12.95
C SER A 121 -8.95 -7.84 -13.50
N THR A 122 -7.99 -7.31 -14.24
CA THR A 122 -8.01 -5.92 -14.76
C THR A 122 -8.09 -5.86 -16.28
N ARG A 123 -7.94 -6.99 -16.98
CA ARG A 123 -7.90 -7.09 -18.44
C ARG A 123 -9.07 -6.39 -19.13
N ALA A 124 -10.30 -6.63 -18.69
CA ALA A 124 -11.49 -6.01 -19.29
C ALA A 124 -11.50 -4.48 -19.12
N ALA A 125 -11.09 -3.98 -17.96
CA ALA A 125 -11.02 -2.54 -17.69
C ALA A 125 -9.92 -1.86 -18.54
N VAL A 126 -8.75 -2.50 -18.65
CA VAL A 126 -7.65 -2.02 -19.49
C VAL A 126 -8.06 -2.02 -20.96
N ALA A 127 -8.66 -3.10 -21.46
CA ALA A 127 -9.17 -3.19 -22.83
C ALA A 127 -10.22 -2.11 -23.15
N GLY A 128 -11.17 -1.90 -22.22
CA GLY A 128 -12.17 -0.82 -22.35
C GLY A 128 -11.56 0.59 -22.37
N ALA A 129 -10.42 0.80 -21.70
CA ALA A 129 -9.73 2.09 -21.70
C ALA A 129 -8.98 2.37 -23.01
N VAL A 130 -8.30 1.38 -23.59
CA VAL A 130 -7.41 1.58 -24.76
C VAL A 130 -8.11 1.43 -26.12
N GLY A 131 -9.28 0.78 -26.17
CA GLY A 131 -10.07 0.60 -27.39
C GLY A 131 -9.53 -0.48 -28.34
N GLY A 132 -10.24 -0.69 -29.47
CA GLY A 132 -10.04 -1.86 -30.34
C GLY A 132 -8.74 -1.92 -31.17
N GLY A 133 -7.87 -0.90 -31.09
CA GLY A 133 -6.59 -0.85 -31.81
C GLY A 133 -5.39 -1.41 -31.05
N VAL A 134 -5.61 -1.90 -29.83
CA VAL A 134 -4.56 -2.44 -28.94
C VAL A 134 -4.94 -3.86 -28.52
N ILE A 135 -4.01 -4.79 -28.70
CA ILE A 135 -4.19 -6.19 -28.30
C ILE A 135 -3.92 -6.29 -26.79
N VAL A 136 -4.92 -6.72 -26.02
CA VAL A 136 -4.79 -6.90 -24.56
C VAL A 136 -4.82 -8.38 -24.19
N LEU A 137 -3.69 -8.88 -23.69
CA LEU A 137 -3.44 -10.29 -23.37
C LEU A 137 -3.06 -10.44 -21.91
N GLY A 138 -3.17 -11.63 -21.34
CA GLY A 138 -2.55 -12.01 -20.07
C GLY A 138 -1.27 -12.81 -20.32
N VAL A 139 -0.43 -12.97 -19.30
CA VAL A 139 0.77 -13.82 -19.35
C VAL A 139 0.45 -15.24 -19.85
N ALA A 140 -0.68 -15.81 -19.43
CA ALA A 140 -1.09 -17.16 -19.82
C ALA A 140 -1.56 -17.28 -21.29
N ASP A 141 -1.82 -16.16 -21.98
CA ASP A 141 -2.18 -16.19 -23.41
C ASP A 141 -0.94 -16.17 -24.32
N LEU A 142 0.25 -15.95 -23.73
CA LEU A 142 1.51 -15.82 -24.46
C LEU A 142 2.32 -17.09 -24.25
N ASP A 143 2.33 -17.92 -25.28
CA ASP A 143 3.12 -19.14 -25.33
C ASP A 143 3.80 -19.23 -26.71
N GLY A 144 5.04 -19.72 -26.72
CA GLY A 144 5.83 -19.82 -27.92
C GLY A 144 7.28 -20.21 -27.63
N PRO A 145 7.99 -20.76 -28.62
CA PRO A 145 9.40 -21.07 -28.46
C PRO A 145 10.19 -19.79 -28.20
N ALA A 146 11.21 -19.89 -27.34
CA ALA A 146 12.08 -18.76 -27.04
C ALA A 146 12.65 -18.18 -28.36
N PRO A 147 12.55 -16.85 -28.58
CA PRO A 147 13.09 -16.24 -29.78
C PRO A 147 14.63 -16.35 -29.77
N ALA A 148 15.24 -16.48 -30.94
CA ALA A 148 16.68 -16.35 -31.05
C ALA A 148 17.10 -14.94 -30.64
N THR A 149 18.06 -14.80 -29.73
CA THR A 149 18.60 -13.49 -29.34
C THR A 149 19.24 -12.84 -30.58
N PRO A 150 18.71 -11.71 -31.09
CA PRO A 150 19.32 -11.08 -32.25
C PRO A 150 20.70 -10.56 -31.85
N PRO A 151 21.76 -10.73 -32.69
CA PRO A 151 23.07 -10.18 -32.39
C PRO A 151 23.02 -8.66 -32.23
N VAL A 152 23.78 -8.11 -31.29
CA VAL A 152 23.88 -6.65 -31.06
C VAL A 152 24.71 -6.03 -32.19
N CYS A 153 24.08 -5.77 -33.33
CA CYS A 153 24.66 -4.98 -34.43
C CYS A 153 24.13 -3.55 -34.36
N ALA A 154 24.33 -2.87 -33.24
CA ALA A 154 23.89 -1.50 -33.08
C ALA A 154 25.07 -0.61 -32.70
N ASP A 155 25.16 0.53 -33.37
CA ASP A 155 25.97 1.70 -32.99
C ASP A 155 25.53 2.29 -31.64
N ARG A 156 24.39 1.84 -31.11
CA ARG A 156 23.75 2.38 -29.91
C ARG A 156 23.00 1.32 -29.09
N SER A 157 23.02 1.45 -27.76
CA SER A 157 22.26 0.59 -26.85
C SER A 157 20.73 0.65 -27.13
N PRO A 158 20.05 -0.51 -27.28
CA PRO A 158 18.59 -0.57 -27.40
C PRO A 158 17.84 -0.08 -26.15
N LEU A 159 16.57 0.28 -26.33
CA LEU A 159 15.65 0.58 -25.22
C LEU A 159 15.37 -0.66 -24.38
N CYS A 160 15.40 -0.48 -23.06
CA CYS A 160 14.97 -1.49 -22.08
C CYS A 160 13.56 -1.20 -21.57
N CYS A 161 13.23 0.07 -21.33
CA CYS A 161 11.91 0.46 -20.85
C CYS A 161 11.60 1.93 -21.13
N VAL A 162 10.32 2.28 -21.03
CA VAL A 162 9.84 3.66 -21.05
C VAL A 162 9.11 3.94 -19.74
N MET A 163 9.62 4.92 -18.98
CA MET A 163 9.02 5.34 -17.70
C MET A 163 8.32 6.69 -17.89
N TYR A 164 7.05 6.78 -17.51
CA TYR A 164 6.29 8.02 -17.66
C TYR A 164 6.39 8.90 -16.42
N THR A 165 6.94 10.09 -16.58
CA THR A 165 6.97 11.13 -15.55
C THR A 165 5.91 12.20 -15.82
N SER A 166 5.64 13.04 -14.81
CA SER A 166 4.79 14.23 -14.98
C SER A 166 5.44 15.23 -15.94
N GLY A 167 4.64 15.99 -16.69
CA GLY A 167 5.17 16.88 -17.72
C GLY A 167 4.86 18.37 -17.58
N SER A 168 5.86 19.21 -17.82
CA SER A 168 5.78 20.69 -17.77
C SER A 168 4.83 21.31 -18.79
N THR A 169 4.49 20.60 -19.87
CA THR A 169 3.46 20.99 -20.86
C THR A 169 2.06 20.49 -20.50
N GLY A 170 1.94 19.83 -19.36
CA GLY A 170 0.73 19.16 -18.88
C GLY A 170 0.39 17.83 -19.54
N ARG A 171 1.32 17.28 -20.33
CA ARG A 171 1.25 15.90 -20.86
C ARG A 171 2.40 15.07 -20.28
N PRO A 172 2.16 13.79 -19.91
CA PRO A 172 3.21 12.92 -19.41
C PRO A 172 4.39 12.79 -20.37
N LYS A 173 5.59 12.67 -19.81
CA LYS A 173 6.84 12.53 -20.57
C LYS A 173 7.32 11.09 -20.46
N GLY A 174 7.38 10.37 -21.58
CA GLY A 174 7.93 9.01 -21.62
C GLY A 174 9.45 9.05 -21.67
N VAL A 175 10.13 8.82 -20.56
CA VAL A 175 11.59 8.76 -20.49
C VAL A 175 12.07 7.43 -21.08
N MET A 176 12.84 7.50 -22.16
CA MET A 176 13.35 6.35 -22.88
C MET A 176 14.66 5.85 -22.26
N ILE A 177 14.59 4.79 -21.46
CA ILE A 177 15.73 4.21 -20.73
C ILE A 177 16.32 3.05 -21.55
N GLU A 178 17.65 3.07 -21.69
CA GLU A 178 18.41 2.07 -22.45
C GLU A 178 18.97 0.97 -21.54
N HIS A 179 19.22 -0.22 -22.09
CA HIS A 179 19.82 -1.34 -21.32
C HIS A 179 21.10 -0.93 -20.59
N ARG A 180 21.97 -0.16 -21.24
CA ARG A 180 23.20 0.37 -20.63
C ARG A 180 22.96 1.16 -19.34
N GLY A 181 21.86 1.89 -19.25
CA GLY A 181 21.53 2.67 -18.06
C GLY A 181 21.09 1.80 -16.89
N VAL A 182 20.29 0.77 -17.17
CA VAL A 182 19.90 -0.24 -16.18
C VAL A 182 21.12 -1.01 -15.69
N LEU A 183 22.00 -1.46 -16.59
CA LEU A 183 23.23 -2.16 -16.20
C LEU A 183 24.17 -1.25 -15.39
N ARG A 184 24.31 0.01 -15.78
CA ARG A 184 25.06 1.01 -15.02
C ARG A 184 24.52 1.15 -13.60
N LEU A 185 23.20 1.19 -13.42
CA LEU A 185 22.58 1.38 -12.09
C LEU A 185 23.02 0.32 -11.08
N VAL A 186 23.19 -0.92 -11.51
CA VAL A 186 23.36 -2.09 -10.62
C VAL A 186 24.71 -2.81 -10.74
N THR A 187 25.64 -2.33 -11.57
CA THR A 187 26.94 -2.98 -11.77
C THR A 187 28.09 -2.09 -11.30
N GLY A 188 29.00 -2.65 -10.50
CA GLY A 188 30.25 -1.98 -10.12
C GLY A 188 30.09 -0.77 -9.20
N GLN A 189 29.07 -0.81 -8.32
CA GLN A 189 28.75 0.26 -7.38
C GLN A 189 29.42 0.06 -6.03
N ASP A 190 29.67 1.15 -5.31
CA ASP A 190 30.38 1.18 -4.03
C ASP A 190 29.45 1.26 -2.81
N TYR A 191 28.18 1.61 -3.01
CA TYR A 191 27.18 1.74 -1.95
C TYR A 191 26.47 0.42 -1.59
N LEU A 192 26.64 -0.62 -2.41
CA LEU A 192 26.07 -1.96 -2.23
C LEU A 192 26.94 -2.98 -2.96
N ASP A 193 27.34 -4.04 -2.26
CA ASP A 193 27.98 -5.21 -2.87
C ASP A 193 26.92 -6.12 -3.47
N PHE A 194 26.60 -5.93 -4.75
CA PHE A 194 25.58 -6.74 -5.42
C PHE A 194 26.02 -8.21 -5.51
N GLY A 195 25.19 -9.13 -5.03
CA GLY A 195 25.51 -10.55 -5.09
C GLY A 195 24.42 -11.49 -4.57
N ARG A 196 24.60 -12.78 -4.87
CA ARG A 196 23.69 -13.89 -4.56
C ARG A 196 23.29 -14.08 -3.10
N HIS A 197 23.99 -13.44 -2.18
CA HIS A 197 23.74 -13.54 -0.74
C HIS A 197 22.66 -12.56 -0.26
N HIS A 198 22.14 -11.74 -1.17
CA HIS A 198 21.08 -10.79 -0.87
C HIS A 198 19.69 -11.34 -1.18
N THR A 199 18.73 -10.90 -0.37
CA THR A 199 17.31 -10.86 -0.69
C THR A 199 16.88 -9.40 -0.79
N PHE A 200 16.33 -9.01 -1.93
CA PHE A 200 15.81 -7.67 -2.20
C PHE A 200 14.30 -7.66 -1.99
N LEU A 201 13.77 -6.60 -1.38
CA LEU A 201 12.34 -6.34 -1.37
C LEU A 201 11.93 -5.54 -2.60
N HIS A 202 11.01 -6.07 -3.39
CA HIS A 202 10.30 -5.33 -4.43
C HIS A 202 9.04 -4.70 -3.84
N ALA A 203 9.14 -3.44 -3.44
CA ALA A 203 8.06 -2.65 -2.83
C ALA A 203 7.75 -1.36 -3.61
N ALA A 204 8.67 -0.89 -4.45
CA ALA A 204 8.40 0.25 -5.33
C ALA A 204 7.23 -0.05 -6.27
N ALA A 205 6.42 0.97 -6.56
CA ALA A 205 5.39 0.83 -7.58
C ALA A 205 6.05 0.63 -8.97
N PRO A 206 5.63 -0.37 -9.77
CA PRO A 206 6.34 -0.76 -11.00
C PRO A 206 6.49 0.35 -12.03
N GLU A 207 5.60 1.34 -12.02
CA GLU A 207 5.63 2.51 -12.90
C GLU A 207 6.67 3.58 -12.54
N PHE A 208 7.38 3.41 -11.42
CA PHE A 208 8.50 4.28 -11.05
C PHE A 208 9.84 3.56 -11.20
N ASP A 209 10.86 4.34 -11.54
CA ASP A 209 12.21 3.87 -11.83
C ASP A 209 12.96 3.26 -10.63
N ALA A 210 12.48 3.46 -9.40
CA ALA A 210 12.97 2.73 -8.23
C ALA A 210 12.81 1.20 -8.39
N ALA A 211 11.78 0.74 -9.09
CA ALA A 211 11.60 -0.68 -9.39
C ALA A 211 12.76 -1.25 -10.24
N LEU A 212 13.46 -0.42 -11.02
CA LEU A 212 14.64 -0.86 -11.79
C LEU A 212 15.76 -1.32 -10.86
N PHE A 213 16.00 -0.59 -9.77
CA PHE A 213 17.00 -0.98 -8.78
C PHE A 213 16.61 -2.28 -8.07
N GLU A 214 15.36 -2.39 -7.62
CA GLU A 214 14.88 -3.56 -6.88
C GLU A 214 14.91 -4.84 -7.73
N VAL A 215 14.34 -4.80 -8.93
CA VAL A 215 14.20 -5.96 -9.82
C VAL A 215 15.56 -6.36 -10.41
N TRP A 216 16.26 -5.43 -11.06
CA TRP A 216 17.48 -5.74 -11.78
C TRP A 216 18.69 -5.87 -10.83
N GLY A 217 18.66 -5.19 -9.68
CA GLY A 217 19.66 -5.38 -8.62
C GLY A 217 19.69 -6.82 -8.12
N ALA A 218 18.52 -7.43 -7.96
CA ALA A 218 18.43 -8.83 -7.55
C ALA A 218 18.74 -9.80 -8.69
N LEU A 219 17.97 -9.73 -9.79
CA LEU A 219 17.92 -10.78 -10.80
C LEU A 219 19.19 -10.86 -11.67
N LEU A 220 19.97 -9.77 -11.78
CA LEU A 220 21.21 -9.78 -12.55
C LEU A 220 22.42 -10.30 -11.74
N HIS A 221 22.24 -10.55 -10.44
CA HIS A 221 23.32 -10.93 -9.51
C HIS A 221 23.09 -12.26 -8.79
N GLY A 222 22.09 -13.05 -9.21
CA GLY A 222 21.81 -14.36 -8.64
C GLY A 222 21.17 -14.29 -7.24
N ALA A 223 20.64 -13.13 -6.86
CA ALA A 223 19.96 -12.87 -5.58
C ALA A 223 18.47 -13.22 -5.66
N THR A 224 17.79 -13.20 -4.51
CA THR A 224 16.34 -13.44 -4.42
C THR A 224 15.57 -12.12 -4.46
N LEU A 225 14.54 -12.03 -5.30
CA LEU A 225 13.59 -10.91 -5.32
C LEU A 225 12.31 -11.31 -4.56
N CYS A 226 12.01 -10.64 -3.45
CA CYS A 226 10.78 -10.86 -2.69
C CYS A 226 9.76 -9.77 -3.01
N VAL A 227 8.61 -10.13 -3.56
CA VAL A 227 7.58 -9.20 -4.02
C VAL A 227 6.57 -8.91 -2.91
N ALA A 228 6.45 -7.64 -2.51
CA ALA A 228 5.43 -7.17 -1.58
C ALA A 228 4.18 -6.69 -2.32
N ASP A 229 2.99 -7.01 -1.83
CA ASP A 229 1.75 -6.42 -2.33
C ASP A 229 1.62 -4.92 -1.98
N GLN A 230 0.51 -4.28 -2.35
CA GLN A 230 0.31 -2.84 -2.07
C GLN A 230 0.22 -2.53 -0.59
N GLU A 231 -0.52 -3.33 0.18
CA GLU A 231 -0.70 -3.09 1.61
C GLU A 231 0.62 -3.30 2.38
N THR A 232 1.36 -4.36 2.05
CA THR A 232 2.63 -4.69 2.68
C THR A 232 3.69 -3.63 2.44
N ALA A 233 3.70 -3.01 1.25
CA ALA A 233 4.67 -1.97 0.91
C ALA A 233 4.49 -0.66 1.71
N VAL A 234 3.30 -0.37 2.24
CA VAL A 234 3.00 0.92 2.89
C VAL A 234 2.53 0.82 4.34
N VAL A 235 2.10 -0.36 4.80
CA VAL A 235 1.63 -0.58 6.19
C VAL A 235 2.81 -1.02 7.07
N PRO A 236 3.20 -0.24 8.08
CA PRO A 236 4.43 -0.49 8.84
C PRO A 236 4.59 -1.89 9.42
N TRP A 237 3.60 -2.39 10.16
CA TRP A 237 3.71 -3.72 10.78
C TRP A 237 3.78 -4.86 9.76
N ARG A 238 3.14 -4.71 8.58
CA ARG A 238 3.24 -5.68 7.48
C ARG A 238 4.60 -5.61 6.81
N TYR A 239 5.11 -4.39 6.58
CA TYR A 239 6.45 -4.18 6.04
C TYR A 239 7.51 -4.81 6.96
N ALA A 240 7.47 -4.53 8.27
CA ALA A 240 8.34 -5.12 9.27
C ALA A 240 8.29 -6.65 9.27
N ARG A 241 7.08 -7.21 9.19
CA ARG A 241 6.88 -8.65 9.09
C ARG A 241 7.49 -9.21 7.81
N ALA A 242 7.29 -8.57 6.66
CA ALA A 242 7.86 -9.00 5.40
C ALA A 242 9.39 -8.96 5.41
N LEU A 243 9.99 -7.94 6.02
CA LEU A 243 11.45 -7.85 6.20
C LEU A 243 12.00 -9.05 6.98
N ARG A 244 11.41 -9.34 8.13
CA ARG A 244 11.85 -10.42 9.02
C ARG A 244 11.57 -11.81 8.45
N ASP A 245 10.33 -12.06 8.05
CA ASP A 245 9.86 -13.40 7.68
C ASP A 245 10.53 -13.89 6.37
N ASN A 246 10.95 -12.98 5.48
CA ASN A 246 11.64 -13.31 4.23
C ASN A 246 13.16 -13.05 4.27
N GLY A 247 13.72 -12.65 5.42
CA GLY A 247 15.15 -12.36 5.56
C GLY A 247 15.64 -11.30 4.57
N ILE A 248 14.87 -10.23 4.39
CA ILE A 248 15.22 -9.16 3.46
C ILE A 248 16.51 -8.49 3.94
N SER A 249 17.45 -8.29 3.01
CA SER A 249 18.75 -7.68 3.27
C SER A 249 18.94 -6.32 2.60
N VAL A 250 18.21 -6.07 1.50
CA VAL A 250 18.27 -4.82 0.74
C VAL A 250 16.85 -4.30 0.51
N ALA A 251 16.62 -3.04 0.85
CA ALA A 251 15.34 -2.38 0.63
C ALA A 251 15.53 -0.92 0.18
N TRP A 252 14.51 -0.41 -0.51
CA TRP A 252 14.40 0.99 -0.90
C TRP A 252 13.10 1.59 -0.33
N LEU A 253 13.17 2.83 0.14
CA LEU A 253 12.00 3.61 0.54
C LEU A 253 12.13 5.06 0.09
N THR A 254 11.05 5.68 -0.38
CA THR A 254 11.05 7.14 -0.55
C THR A 254 11.28 7.82 0.80
N ALA A 255 11.94 8.98 0.82
CA ALA A 255 12.28 9.69 2.05
C ALA A 255 11.08 9.92 2.99
N PRO A 256 9.87 10.26 2.50
CA PRO A 256 8.69 10.40 3.35
C PRO A 256 8.18 9.05 3.90
N LEU A 257 8.20 7.98 3.09
CA LEU A 257 7.80 6.66 3.56
C LEU A 257 8.80 6.13 4.60
N PHE A 258 10.11 6.33 4.37
CA PHE A 258 11.14 6.03 5.35
C PHE A 258 10.91 6.75 6.68
N ALA A 259 10.65 8.06 6.65
CA ALA A 259 10.36 8.84 7.86
C ALA A 259 9.15 8.28 8.61
N ARG A 260 8.04 8.03 7.90
CA ARG A 260 6.83 7.43 8.47
C ARG A 260 7.10 6.08 9.14
N MET A 261 7.84 5.21 8.45
CA MET A 261 8.20 3.88 8.96
C MET A 261 9.08 3.99 10.22
N ALA A 262 10.06 4.88 10.21
CA ALA A 262 10.96 5.12 11.33
C ALA A 262 10.30 5.79 12.54
N ASP A 263 9.25 6.60 12.34
CA ASP A 263 8.45 7.18 13.44
C ASP A 263 7.59 6.12 14.13
N GLU A 264 7.07 5.12 13.39
CA GLU A 264 6.31 4.01 13.95
C GLU A 264 7.21 3.07 14.77
N ASP A 265 8.28 2.57 14.15
CA ASP A 265 9.25 1.69 14.79
C ASP A 265 10.62 1.79 14.09
N PRO A 266 11.61 2.53 14.65
CA PRO A 266 12.94 2.62 14.05
C PRO A 266 13.72 1.29 14.09
N GLY A 267 13.31 0.33 14.93
CA GLY A 267 13.88 -1.01 15.03
C GLY A 267 13.34 -1.99 13.98
N MET A 268 12.27 -1.63 13.25
CA MET A 268 11.63 -2.51 12.27
C MET A 268 12.57 -2.94 11.12
N PHE A 269 13.62 -2.16 10.89
CA PHE A 269 14.62 -2.39 9.85
C PHE A 269 15.72 -3.38 10.27
N ALA A 270 15.64 -3.95 11.48
CA ALA A 270 16.59 -4.94 11.95
C ALA A 270 16.66 -6.14 10.99
N GLY A 271 17.87 -6.57 10.64
CA GLY A 271 18.13 -7.63 9.66
C GLY A 271 18.47 -7.11 8.25
N LEU A 272 18.10 -5.87 7.91
CA LEU A 272 18.59 -5.23 6.70
C LEU A 272 20.11 -5.00 6.77
N ARG A 273 20.78 -5.13 5.63
CA ARG A 273 22.19 -4.74 5.44
C ARG A 273 22.30 -3.37 4.83
N VAL A 274 21.47 -3.08 3.82
CA VAL A 274 21.45 -1.79 3.15
C VAL A 274 20.00 -1.31 3.00
N LEU A 275 19.74 -0.10 3.48
CA LEU A 275 18.49 0.63 3.26
C LEU A 275 18.79 1.89 2.46
N LEU A 276 18.36 1.91 1.21
CA LEU A 276 18.45 3.11 0.39
C LEU A 276 17.18 3.94 0.60
N THR A 277 17.34 5.26 0.70
CA THR A 277 16.21 6.19 0.75
C THR A 277 16.49 7.47 -0.01
N GLY A 278 15.45 8.08 -0.57
CA GLY A 278 15.60 9.27 -1.40
C GLY A 278 14.33 9.67 -2.12
N GLY A 279 14.46 10.32 -3.28
CA GLY A 279 13.31 10.88 -4.02
C GLY A 279 12.78 12.20 -3.44
N ASP A 280 13.09 12.53 -2.18
CA ASP A 280 12.93 13.84 -1.54
C ASP A 280 14.07 14.05 -0.52
N VAL A 281 14.10 15.19 0.17
CA VAL A 281 15.07 15.49 1.22
C VAL A 281 14.92 14.48 2.36
N VAL A 282 15.96 13.67 2.56
CA VAL A 282 16.01 12.66 3.63
C VAL A 282 16.20 13.34 4.98
N SER A 283 15.44 12.89 5.98
CA SER A 283 15.46 13.45 7.32
C SER A 283 16.63 12.91 8.17
N PRO A 284 17.59 13.76 8.59
CA PRO A 284 18.72 13.32 9.41
C PRO A 284 18.30 12.72 10.75
N ARG A 285 17.20 13.24 11.34
CA ARG A 285 16.63 12.74 12.60
C ARG A 285 16.21 11.28 12.48
N HIS A 286 15.50 10.90 11.42
CA HIS A 286 15.04 9.53 11.22
C HIS A 286 16.20 8.60 10.90
N VAL A 287 17.18 9.04 10.11
CA VAL A 287 18.42 8.27 9.88
C VAL A 287 19.15 8.00 11.20
N ALA A 288 19.30 9.02 12.05
CA ALA A 288 19.93 8.85 13.36
C ALA A 288 19.11 7.95 14.32
N ALA A 289 17.78 7.98 14.24
CA ALA A 289 16.92 7.08 15.01
C ALA A 289 17.12 5.62 14.58
N VAL A 290 17.10 5.35 13.27
CA VAL A 290 17.31 4.00 12.73
C VAL A 290 18.73 3.52 13.00
N ALA A 291 19.75 4.35 12.83
CA ALA A 291 21.14 3.96 13.11
C ALA A 291 21.40 3.58 14.58
N ARG A 292 20.61 4.14 15.52
CA ARG A 292 20.68 3.76 16.95
C ARG A 292 20.07 2.39 17.23
N HIS A 293 18.98 2.02 16.56
CA HIS A 293 18.26 0.77 16.78
C HIS A 293 18.77 -0.37 15.90
N CYS A 294 19.31 -0.04 14.73
CA CYS A 294 19.83 -0.97 13.73
C CYS A 294 21.30 -0.61 13.43
N PRO A 295 22.24 -0.88 14.36
CA PRO A 295 23.62 -0.41 14.22
C PRO A 295 24.31 -0.97 12.98
N ASP A 296 24.01 -2.21 12.59
CA ASP A 296 24.63 -2.91 11.45
C ASP A 296 24.02 -2.54 10.08
N LEU A 297 23.00 -1.68 10.06
CA LEU A 297 22.35 -1.24 8.84
C LEU A 297 23.10 -0.05 8.22
N LEU A 298 23.50 -0.18 6.95
CA LEU A 298 23.95 0.94 6.13
C LEU A 298 22.75 1.68 5.54
N VAL A 299 22.51 2.91 5.98
CA VAL A 299 21.51 3.80 5.37
C VAL A 299 22.19 4.66 4.30
N CYS A 300 21.64 4.66 3.09
CA CYS A 300 22.16 5.42 1.95
C CYS A 300 21.13 6.46 1.47
N ASN A 301 21.53 7.72 1.33
CA ASN A 301 20.71 8.74 0.67
C ASN A 301 20.98 8.70 -0.84
N GLY A 302 19.99 8.28 -1.63
CA GLY A 302 20.04 8.18 -3.09
C GLY A 302 19.40 9.37 -3.79
N TYR A 303 20.08 9.90 -4.81
CA TYR A 303 19.58 10.99 -5.65
C TYR A 303 19.75 10.67 -7.13
N GLY A 304 18.72 10.94 -7.91
CA GLY A 304 18.80 10.98 -9.37
C GLY A 304 17.43 11.26 -9.98
N PRO A 305 17.40 11.86 -11.19
CA PRO A 305 16.20 11.92 -12.01
C PRO A 305 16.05 10.63 -12.83
N THR A 306 14.83 10.35 -13.27
CA THR A 306 14.53 9.23 -14.18
C THR A 306 15.31 9.31 -15.49
N GLU A 307 15.58 10.52 -15.97
CA GLU A 307 16.39 10.82 -17.16
C GLU A 307 17.86 10.42 -17.05
N ASN A 308 18.32 10.05 -15.85
CA ASN A 308 19.64 9.46 -15.63
C ASN A 308 19.59 8.10 -14.93
N THR A 309 18.47 7.37 -15.11
CA THR A 309 18.21 6.00 -14.65
C THR A 309 18.34 5.84 -13.13
N THR A 310 17.33 6.31 -12.39
CA THR A 310 17.15 6.10 -10.95
C THR A 310 18.16 6.85 -10.06
N PHE A 311 19.42 6.39 -9.99
CA PHE A 311 20.45 7.00 -9.13
C PHE A 311 21.55 7.65 -9.97
N THR A 312 21.79 8.93 -9.75
CA THR A 312 22.97 9.67 -10.24
C THR A 312 24.07 9.68 -9.20
N SER A 313 23.71 9.91 -7.94
CA SER A 313 24.64 9.98 -6.81
C SER A 313 24.06 9.29 -5.58
N VAL A 314 24.94 8.76 -4.74
CA VAL A 314 24.57 8.14 -3.48
C VAL A 314 25.50 8.63 -2.37
N TYR A 315 24.93 8.89 -1.20
CA TYR A 315 25.64 9.18 0.04
C TYR A 315 25.40 8.09 1.07
N PRO A 316 26.37 7.17 1.27
CA PRO A 316 26.36 6.27 2.41
C PRO A 316 26.48 7.10 3.69
N VAL A 317 25.45 7.10 4.54
CA VAL A 317 25.39 8.01 5.69
C VAL A 317 26.30 7.52 6.81
N PRO A 318 27.34 8.27 7.21
CA PRO A 318 28.22 7.88 8.31
C PRO A 318 27.45 7.81 9.63
N ARG A 319 27.85 6.89 10.52
CA ARG A 319 27.32 6.83 11.88
C ARG A 319 27.59 8.16 12.59
N GLY A 320 26.58 8.67 13.31
CA GLY A 320 26.68 9.93 14.04
C GLY A 320 26.64 11.18 13.16
N HIS A 321 26.31 11.08 11.86
CA HIS A 321 26.11 12.26 11.01
C HIS A 321 25.07 13.20 11.64
N THR A 322 25.40 14.49 11.71
CA THR A 322 24.52 15.54 12.21
C THR A 322 24.28 16.59 11.13
N GLY A 323 23.09 17.19 11.13
CA GLY A 323 22.71 18.21 10.16
C GLY A 323 22.24 17.67 8.80
N PRO A 324 22.02 18.56 7.82
CA PRO A 324 21.49 18.19 6.50
C PRO A 324 22.33 17.10 5.82
N LEU A 325 21.66 16.21 5.08
CA LEU A 325 22.32 15.13 4.35
C LEU A 325 22.66 15.59 2.94
N PRO A 326 23.93 15.48 2.50
CA PRO A 326 24.27 15.66 1.09
C PRO A 326 23.64 14.54 0.24
N VAL A 327 23.62 14.74 -1.08
CA VAL A 327 23.17 13.74 -2.06
C VAL A 327 24.32 12.89 -2.60
N GLY A 328 25.54 13.11 -2.10
CA GLY A 328 26.65 12.18 -2.21
C GLY A 328 27.52 12.37 -3.44
N ARG A 329 28.24 11.31 -3.81
CA ARG A 329 29.13 11.33 -4.99
C ARG A 329 28.45 10.64 -6.18
N PRO A 330 28.79 11.03 -7.43
CA PRO A 330 28.31 10.33 -8.61
C PRO A 330 28.63 8.83 -8.53
N ILE A 331 27.65 8.00 -8.86
CA ILE A 331 27.85 6.55 -8.89
C ILE A 331 28.70 6.14 -10.11
N ALA A 332 29.23 4.91 -10.13
CA ALA A 332 30.14 4.47 -11.19
C ALA A 332 29.53 4.66 -12.60
N GLY A 333 30.33 5.14 -13.56
CA GLY A 333 29.87 5.42 -14.92
C GLY A 333 29.03 6.69 -15.07
N THR A 334 29.00 7.56 -14.06
CA THR A 334 28.26 8.84 -14.06
C THR A 334 29.21 10.03 -14.00
N THR A 335 28.92 11.05 -14.81
CA THR A 335 29.62 12.34 -14.75
C THR A 335 28.66 13.43 -14.30
N VAL A 336 29.16 14.42 -13.56
CA VAL A 336 28.36 15.58 -13.15
C VAL A 336 29.10 16.87 -13.43
N LEU A 337 28.35 17.92 -13.74
CA LEU A 337 28.85 19.29 -13.84
C LEU A 337 27.96 20.20 -13.00
N VAL A 338 28.56 21.20 -12.35
CA VAL A 338 27.83 22.29 -11.72
C VAL A 338 28.06 23.57 -12.53
N ARG A 339 27.00 24.16 -13.07
CA ARG A 339 27.07 25.33 -13.97
C ARG A 339 26.27 26.51 -13.43
N ASP A 340 26.73 27.73 -13.64
CA ASP A 340 25.95 28.93 -13.28
C ASP A 340 24.78 29.15 -14.26
N GLU A 341 24.00 30.22 -14.05
CA GLU A 341 22.85 30.60 -14.89
C GLU A 341 23.23 30.89 -16.35
N ARG A 342 24.52 31.20 -16.62
CA ARG A 342 25.05 31.46 -17.96
C ARG A 342 25.67 30.21 -18.59
N GLY A 343 25.66 29.07 -17.89
CA GLY A 343 26.25 27.82 -18.35
C GLY A 343 27.76 27.70 -18.10
N ALA A 344 28.38 28.65 -17.39
CA ALA A 344 29.81 28.62 -17.08
C ALA A 344 30.11 27.68 -15.90
N PRO A 345 31.30 27.04 -15.85
CA PRO A 345 31.68 26.21 -14.71
C PRO A 345 31.87 27.04 -13.44
N VAL A 346 31.42 26.52 -12.30
CA VAL A 346 31.55 27.17 -10.99
C VAL A 346 32.70 26.55 -10.17
N ARG A 347 33.24 27.33 -9.22
CA ARG A 347 34.25 26.82 -8.27
C ARG A 347 33.60 25.85 -7.26
N PRO A 348 34.33 24.86 -6.72
CA PRO A 348 33.84 24.05 -5.61
C PRO A 348 33.30 24.92 -4.46
N GLY A 349 32.18 24.52 -3.86
CA GLY A 349 31.45 25.30 -2.85
C GLY A 349 30.43 26.28 -3.43
N THR A 350 30.47 26.60 -4.72
CA THR A 350 29.52 27.53 -5.35
C THR A 350 28.27 26.79 -5.84
N THR A 351 27.09 27.33 -5.55
CA THR A 351 25.81 26.78 -6.00
C THR A 351 25.58 27.06 -7.49
N GLY A 352 25.13 26.05 -8.24
CA GLY A 352 24.72 26.14 -9.65
C GLY A 352 23.75 25.02 -10.05
N GLU A 353 23.45 24.89 -11.34
CA GLU A 353 22.67 23.78 -11.92
C GLU A 353 23.46 22.51 -11.86
N LEU A 354 22.82 21.41 -11.46
CA LEU A 354 23.36 20.10 -11.73
C LEU A 354 23.06 19.67 -13.18
N LEU A 355 24.12 19.38 -13.93
CA LEU A 355 24.05 18.66 -15.20
C LEU A 355 24.62 17.26 -14.97
N VAL A 356 23.89 16.24 -15.42
CA VAL A 356 24.26 14.83 -15.22
C VAL A 356 24.52 14.15 -16.55
N GLY A 357 25.53 13.29 -16.61
CA GLY A 357 25.97 12.61 -17.82
C GLY A 357 26.46 11.19 -17.55
N GLY A 358 27.02 10.56 -18.58
CA GLY A 358 27.54 9.21 -18.51
C GLY A 358 26.53 8.13 -18.93
N ALA A 359 26.81 6.88 -18.59
CA ALA A 359 26.17 5.71 -19.20
C ALA A 359 24.70 5.50 -18.81
N GLY A 360 24.20 6.17 -17.77
CA GLY A 360 22.77 6.09 -17.41
C GLY A 360 21.89 7.18 -17.98
N LEU A 361 22.43 8.06 -18.85
CA LEU A 361 21.61 9.02 -19.55
C LEU A 361 20.56 8.32 -20.41
N ALA A 362 19.31 8.71 -20.21
CA ALA A 362 18.21 8.32 -21.08
C ALA A 362 18.45 8.80 -22.52
N ARG A 363 17.82 8.11 -23.45
CA ARG A 363 17.79 8.51 -24.86
C ARG A 363 17.13 9.87 -25.04
N GLY A 364 16.13 10.19 -24.24
CA GLY A 364 15.33 11.40 -24.31
C GLY A 364 13.88 11.12 -23.95
N TYR A 365 12.99 11.97 -24.46
CA TYR A 365 11.55 11.85 -24.26
C TYR A 365 10.85 11.34 -25.52
N LEU A 366 10.10 10.25 -25.38
CA LEU A 366 9.37 9.60 -26.47
C LEU A 366 8.36 10.56 -27.09
N GLY A 367 8.43 10.71 -28.42
CA GLY A 367 7.56 11.62 -29.17
C GLY A 367 7.76 13.12 -28.89
N GLN A 368 8.84 13.51 -28.18
CA GLN A 368 9.08 14.90 -27.77
C GLN A 368 10.54 15.36 -28.07
N PRO A 369 10.93 15.46 -29.36
CA PRO A 369 12.31 15.81 -29.75
C PRO A 369 12.71 17.24 -29.36
N ALA A 370 11.78 18.20 -29.39
CA ALA A 370 12.06 19.58 -28.99
C ALA A 370 12.44 19.66 -27.50
N LEU A 371 11.63 19.05 -26.63
CA LEU A 371 11.93 18.95 -25.20
C LEU A 371 13.22 18.15 -24.93
N THR A 372 13.47 17.10 -25.72
CA THR A 372 14.71 16.34 -25.62
C THR A 372 15.93 17.21 -25.92
N ARG A 373 15.90 18.05 -26.96
CA ARG A 373 17.01 18.97 -27.28
C ARG A 373 17.20 20.06 -26.22
N ASP A 374 16.11 20.53 -25.63
CA ASP A 374 16.13 21.54 -24.56
C ASP A 374 16.79 21.00 -23.28
N ARG A 375 16.43 19.77 -22.87
CA ARG A 375 16.89 19.18 -21.61
C ARG A 375 18.17 18.34 -21.72
N PHE A 376 18.40 17.69 -22.86
CA PHE A 376 19.60 16.88 -23.11
C PHE A 376 20.56 17.65 -24.03
N VAL A 377 21.45 18.40 -23.40
CA VAL A 377 22.37 19.35 -24.04
C VAL A 377 23.76 18.76 -24.25
N TYR A 378 24.55 19.38 -25.13
CA TYR A 378 25.97 19.06 -25.28
C TYR A 378 26.81 20.15 -24.63
N VAL A 379 27.77 19.73 -23.80
CA VAL A 379 28.76 20.61 -23.14
C VAL A 379 30.12 19.99 -23.40
N ASP A 380 31.03 20.75 -24.02
CA ASP A 380 32.38 20.31 -24.36
C ASP A 380 32.39 18.98 -25.14
N GLY A 381 31.48 18.84 -26.12
CA GLY A 381 31.32 17.65 -26.96
C GLY A 381 30.68 16.44 -26.28
N ARG A 382 30.33 16.53 -24.99
CA ARG A 382 29.69 15.45 -24.21
C ARG A 382 28.23 15.77 -23.92
N ARG A 383 27.38 14.74 -23.92
CA ARG A 383 25.95 14.88 -23.66
C ARG A 383 25.66 14.89 -22.15
N TYR A 384 24.79 15.81 -21.72
CA TYR A 384 24.32 15.95 -20.35
C TYR A 384 22.81 16.21 -20.30
N TYR A 385 22.16 15.81 -19.22
CA TYR A 385 20.80 16.18 -18.87
C TYR A 385 20.80 17.32 -17.85
N ARG A 386 20.04 18.38 -18.13
CA ARG A 386 19.80 19.51 -17.22
C ARG A 386 18.71 19.14 -16.21
N THR A 387 19.11 18.93 -14.96
CA THR A 387 18.16 18.43 -13.94
C THR A 387 17.19 19.50 -13.46
N GLY A 388 17.55 20.79 -13.61
CA GLY A 388 16.85 21.91 -12.96
C GLY A 388 17.06 21.98 -11.44
N ASP A 389 17.90 21.11 -10.87
CA ASP A 389 18.22 21.09 -9.45
C ASP A 389 19.43 21.99 -9.15
N ARG A 390 19.33 22.74 -8.04
CA ARG A 390 20.39 23.58 -7.50
C ARG A 390 21.26 22.76 -6.57
N VAL A 391 22.55 22.72 -6.84
CA VAL A 391 23.52 22.02 -5.99
C VAL A 391 24.79 22.83 -5.85
N HIS A 392 25.58 22.54 -4.83
CA HIS A 392 27.02 22.81 -4.90
C HIS A 392 27.80 21.50 -4.76
N GLN A 393 28.98 21.45 -5.35
CA GLN A 393 29.93 20.35 -5.16
C GLN A 393 31.07 20.83 -4.28
N ASP A 394 31.38 20.12 -3.19
CA ASP A 394 32.52 20.47 -2.34
C ASP A 394 33.86 19.98 -2.93
N SER A 395 34.97 20.33 -2.28
CA SER A 395 36.32 19.93 -2.71
C SER A 395 36.56 18.42 -2.67
N GLY A 396 35.73 17.67 -1.93
CA GLY A 396 35.74 16.22 -1.87
C GLY A 396 34.86 15.56 -2.94
N GLY A 397 34.27 16.34 -3.86
CA GLY A 397 33.41 15.87 -4.93
C GLY A 397 31.99 15.50 -4.49
N VAL A 398 31.62 15.77 -3.22
CA VAL A 398 30.29 15.46 -2.69
C VAL A 398 29.32 16.58 -3.10
N LEU A 399 28.15 16.17 -3.57
CA LEU A 399 27.07 17.05 -3.99
C LEU A 399 26.12 17.34 -2.84
N HIS A 400 25.76 18.61 -2.67
CA HIS A 400 24.82 19.10 -1.67
C HIS A 400 23.64 19.77 -2.38
N PHE A 401 22.43 19.32 -2.08
CA PHE A 401 21.20 19.76 -2.75
C PHE A 401 20.54 20.96 -2.08
N HIS A 402 20.11 21.95 -2.88
CA HIS A 402 19.59 23.26 -2.44
C HIS A 402 18.24 23.63 -3.06
N GLY A 403 17.49 22.64 -3.57
CA GLY A 403 16.18 22.87 -4.21
C GLY A 403 16.25 22.95 -5.73
N ARG A 404 15.28 23.61 -6.36
CA ARG A 404 15.11 23.67 -7.82
C ARG A 404 15.08 25.10 -8.34
N TRP A 405 15.44 25.27 -9.62
CA TRP A 405 15.27 26.53 -10.34
C TRP A 405 13.91 26.66 -11.03
N ASP A 406 13.29 25.53 -11.38
CA ASP A 406 12.00 25.51 -12.05
C ASP A 406 10.84 25.26 -11.08
N ASP A 407 9.61 25.35 -11.60
CA ASP A 407 8.37 25.16 -10.84
C ASP A 407 8.09 23.69 -10.47
N GLN A 408 9.00 22.74 -10.78
CA GLN A 408 8.81 21.35 -10.38
C GLN A 408 9.05 21.19 -8.89
N VAL A 409 8.29 20.30 -8.27
CA VAL A 409 8.33 20.10 -6.83
C VAL A 409 8.28 18.62 -6.50
N LYS A 410 8.97 18.23 -5.42
CA LYS A 410 8.89 16.89 -4.85
C LYS A 410 7.83 16.88 -3.76
N VAL A 411 6.82 16.03 -3.91
CA VAL A 411 5.71 15.87 -2.96
C VAL A 411 5.53 14.39 -2.69
N ASN A 412 5.70 13.98 -1.43
CA ASN A 412 5.62 12.58 -1.00
C ASN A 412 6.51 11.62 -1.81
N GLY A 413 7.70 12.09 -2.22
CA GLY A 413 8.65 11.33 -3.03
C GLY A 413 8.35 11.27 -4.53
N ASN A 414 7.26 11.89 -4.99
CA ASN A 414 6.91 11.98 -6.41
C ASN A 414 7.38 13.32 -6.99
N LEU A 415 7.94 13.29 -8.20
CA LEU A 415 8.20 14.50 -8.97
C LEU A 415 6.89 15.00 -9.59
N VAL A 416 6.43 16.17 -9.15
CA VAL A 416 5.16 16.77 -9.53
C VAL A 416 5.40 18.05 -10.33
N GLU A 417 4.86 18.06 -11.54
CA GLU A 417 4.78 19.26 -12.39
C GLU A 417 3.45 19.98 -12.11
N LEU A 418 3.50 21.10 -11.39
CA LEU A 418 2.31 21.89 -11.07
C LEU A 418 1.51 22.30 -12.32
N LYS A 419 2.21 22.44 -13.46
CA LYS A 419 1.62 22.75 -14.77
C LYS A 419 0.72 21.63 -15.32
N GLU A 420 0.96 20.36 -14.99
CA GLU A 420 0.07 19.25 -15.37
C GLU A 420 -1.27 19.32 -14.66
N ILE A 421 -1.24 19.71 -13.39
CA ILE A 421 -2.43 19.93 -12.57
C ILE A 421 -3.20 21.17 -13.08
N VAL A 422 -2.50 22.27 -13.35
CA VAL A 422 -3.09 23.49 -13.93
C VAL A 422 -3.71 23.22 -15.29
N ALA A 423 -3.03 22.48 -16.17
CA ALA A 423 -3.56 22.12 -17.49
C ALA A 423 -4.80 21.23 -17.38
N ALA A 424 -4.79 20.25 -16.47
CA ALA A 424 -5.94 19.39 -16.21
C ALA A 424 -7.14 20.20 -15.67
N LEU A 425 -6.91 21.15 -14.75
CA LEU A 425 -7.94 22.06 -14.24
C LEU A 425 -8.53 22.94 -15.35
N ARG A 426 -7.68 23.60 -16.15
CA ARG A 426 -8.11 24.42 -17.28
C ARG A 426 -8.84 23.63 -18.36
N GLY A 427 -8.59 22.33 -18.45
CA GLY A 427 -9.31 21.42 -19.35
C GLY A 427 -10.72 21.04 -18.87
N LEU A 428 -11.13 21.43 -17.66
CA LEU A 428 -12.48 21.18 -17.15
C LEU A 428 -13.46 22.27 -17.63
N PRO A 429 -14.69 21.91 -18.04
CA PRO A 429 -15.71 22.89 -18.39
C PRO A 429 -15.95 23.89 -17.26
N GLY A 430 -16.03 25.18 -17.58
CA GLY A 430 -16.31 26.25 -16.63
C GLY A 430 -15.11 26.79 -15.84
N VAL A 431 -13.92 26.17 -15.95
CA VAL A 431 -12.68 26.70 -15.38
C VAL A 431 -12.06 27.72 -16.33
N ARG A 432 -11.98 28.98 -15.90
CA ARG A 432 -11.41 30.10 -16.68
C ARG A 432 -9.90 30.21 -16.51
N ASP A 433 -9.42 29.98 -15.29
CA ASP A 433 -7.99 30.02 -14.98
C ASP A 433 -7.66 29.09 -13.80
N ALA A 434 -6.40 28.67 -13.67
CA ALA A 434 -5.93 27.83 -12.59
C ALA A 434 -4.47 28.12 -12.21
N PHE A 435 -4.16 27.94 -10.93
CA PHE A 435 -2.84 28.11 -10.34
C PHE A 435 -2.61 27.01 -9.31
N CYS A 436 -1.36 26.59 -9.11
CA CYS A 436 -1.01 25.59 -8.10
C CYS A 436 0.27 26.00 -7.37
N ARG A 437 0.38 25.66 -6.09
CA ARG A 437 1.60 25.81 -5.28
C ARG A 437 1.77 24.62 -4.33
N VAL A 438 2.98 24.46 -3.79
CA VAL A 438 3.20 23.55 -2.67
C VAL A 438 2.91 24.27 -1.36
N ALA A 439 2.28 23.54 -0.44
CA ALA A 439 2.07 23.94 0.95
C ALA A 439 2.66 22.88 1.90
N GLY A 440 2.88 23.27 3.16
CA GLY A 440 3.56 22.45 4.17
C GLY A 440 5.06 22.76 4.32
N ALA A 441 5.71 22.16 5.33
CA ALA A 441 7.11 22.38 5.66
C ALA A 441 8.01 21.22 5.18
N PRO A 442 9.29 21.48 4.80
CA PRO A 442 10.25 20.42 4.48
C PRO A 442 10.42 19.41 5.62
N GLY A 443 10.34 18.11 5.33
CA GLY A 443 10.42 17.04 6.34
C GLY A 443 9.12 16.73 7.10
N ARG A 444 7.99 17.36 6.71
CA ARG A 444 6.61 16.98 7.07
C ARG A 444 5.81 16.66 5.79
N ASP A 445 4.53 16.35 5.92
CA ASP A 445 3.60 16.16 4.78
C ASP A 445 3.52 17.44 3.93
N ARG A 446 4.32 17.51 2.86
CA ARG A 446 4.12 18.50 1.80
C ARG A 446 2.94 18.06 0.95
N TYR A 447 2.19 19.02 0.43
CA TYR A 447 1.07 18.72 -0.46
C TYR A 447 0.92 19.80 -1.52
N VAL A 448 0.24 19.46 -2.62
CA VAL A 448 -0.14 20.44 -3.64
C VAL A 448 -1.47 21.08 -3.26
N ALA A 449 -1.48 22.40 -3.26
CA ALA A 449 -2.66 23.23 -3.20
C ALA A 449 -2.97 23.80 -4.59
N ALA A 450 -4.20 23.68 -5.04
CA ALA A 450 -4.67 24.24 -6.29
C ALA A 450 -5.69 25.36 -6.07
N TYR A 451 -5.74 26.26 -7.04
CA TYR A 451 -6.66 27.39 -7.07
C TYR A 451 -7.26 27.48 -8.47
N ALA A 452 -8.53 27.79 -8.57
CA ALA A 452 -9.23 27.88 -9.86
C ALA A 452 -10.18 29.08 -9.88
N VAL A 453 -10.22 29.78 -11.02
CA VAL A 453 -11.28 30.76 -11.33
C VAL A 453 -12.37 30.03 -12.07
N ALA A 454 -13.41 29.60 -11.36
CA ALA A 454 -14.45 28.73 -11.90
C ALA A 454 -15.83 29.05 -11.29
N PRO A 455 -16.49 30.14 -11.73
CA PRO A 455 -17.78 30.56 -11.20
C PRO A 455 -18.81 29.43 -11.33
N GLY A 456 -19.53 29.13 -10.24
CA GLY A 456 -20.53 28.05 -10.20
C GLY A 456 -19.97 26.64 -9.94
N HIS A 457 -18.65 26.48 -9.85
CA HIS A 457 -18.03 25.24 -9.41
C HIS A 457 -17.58 25.31 -7.96
N THR A 458 -17.62 24.18 -7.26
CA THR A 458 -16.98 24.04 -5.94
C THR A 458 -15.59 23.44 -6.09
N GLY A 459 -14.68 23.78 -5.16
CA GLY A 459 -13.35 23.17 -5.10
C GLY A 459 -13.40 21.64 -5.06
N ARG A 460 -14.37 21.08 -4.32
CA ARG A 460 -14.64 19.65 -4.26
C ARG A 460 -15.02 19.06 -5.63
N ALA A 461 -15.90 19.71 -6.39
CA ALA A 461 -16.30 19.24 -7.72
C ALA A 461 -15.11 19.21 -8.68
N LEU A 462 -14.27 20.25 -8.66
CA LEU A 462 -13.05 20.31 -9.47
C LEU A 462 -12.03 19.24 -9.05
N ARG A 463 -11.82 19.04 -7.74
CA ARG A 463 -10.94 17.99 -7.22
C ARG A 463 -11.41 16.59 -7.63
N ALA A 464 -12.72 16.32 -7.55
CA ALA A 464 -13.28 15.04 -7.98
C ALA A 464 -13.09 14.81 -9.48
N ALA A 465 -13.25 15.86 -10.30
CA ALA A 465 -13.00 15.78 -11.73
C ALA A 465 -11.51 15.55 -12.06
N LEU A 466 -10.59 16.16 -11.30
CA LEU A 466 -9.16 15.86 -11.39
C LEU A 466 -8.85 14.41 -11.02
N ALA A 467 -9.44 13.89 -9.93
CA ALA A 467 -9.25 12.51 -9.50
C ALA A 467 -9.73 11.48 -10.53
N ALA A 468 -10.71 11.85 -11.38
CA ALA A 468 -11.15 11.02 -12.50
C ALA A 468 -10.20 11.04 -13.71
N ALA A 469 -9.27 11.99 -13.77
CA ALA A 469 -8.39 12.21 -14.92
C ALA A 469 -6.90 11.98 -14.63
N LEU A 470 -6.47 12.18 -13.39
CA LEU A 470 -5.07 12.17 -12.98
C LEU A 470 -4.76 11.01 -12.01
N PRO A 471 -3.53 10.48 -12.00
CA PRO A 471 -3.01 9.68 -10.89
C PRO A 471 -3.20 10.37 -9.54
N GLY A 472 -3.42 9.59 -8.47
CA GLY A 472 -3.71 10.11 -7.13
C GLY A 472 -2.65 11.08 -6.59
N TYR A 473 -1.36 10.84 -6.86
CA TYR A 473 -0.27 11.71 -6.41
C TYR A 473 -0.22 13.08 -7.12
N LEU A 474 -0.93 13.26 -8.24
CA LEU A 474 -1.11 14.54 -8.92
C LEU A 474 -2.43 15.24 -8.51
N VAL A 475 -3.30 14.58 -7.75
CA VAL A 475 -4.55 15.20 -7.28
C VAL A 475 -4.20 16.12 -6.10
N PRO A 476 -4.50 17.44 -6.19
CA PRO A 476 -4.26 18.37 -5.10
C PRO A 476 -4.97 17.95 -3.81
N ALA A 477 -4.35 18.22 -2.66
CA ALA A 477 -5.01 18.01 -1.38
C ALA A 477 -6.22 18.95 -1.22
N SER A 478 -6.16 20.13 -1.80
CA SER A 478 -7.26 21.10 -1.85
C SER A 478 -7.31 21.84 -3.19
N VAL A 479 -8.53 22.24 -3.58
CA VAL A 479 -8.78 23.15 -4.70
C VAL A 479 -9.61 24.32 -4.16
N VAL A 480 -9.08 25.54 -4.21
CA VAL A 480 -9.77 26.76 -3.76
C VAL A 480 -10.36 27.47 -4.98
N VAL A 481 -11.66 27.76 -4.96
CA VAL A 481 -12.31 28.50 -6.05
C VAL A 481 -12.32 29.98 -5.71
N LEU A 482 -11.86 30.80 -6.65
CA LEU A 482 -11.79 32.26 -6.54
C LEU A 482 -12.63 32.90 -7.64
N ASP A 483 -13.15 34.10 -7.41
CA ASP A 483 -13.81 34.89 -8.46
C ASP A 483 -12.80 35.42 -9.48
N ARG A 484 -11.57 35.71 -9.02
CA ARG A 484 -10.41 36.13 -9.83
C ARG A 484 -9.11 35.87 -9.07
N PHE A 485 -8.00 35.76 -9.77
CA PHE A 485 -6.68 35.73 -9.14
C PHE A 485 -6.24 37.13 -8.67
N PRO A 486 -5.65 37.26 -7.47
CA PRO A 486 -4.86 38.44 -7.15
C PRO A 486 -3.63 38.44 -8.05
N LEU A 487 -3.30 39.59 -8.64
CA LEU A 487 -2.18 39.76 -9.55
C LEU A 487 -1.20 40.79 -8.99
N LEU A 488 0.09 40.58 -9.24
CA LEU A 488 1.15 41.57 -9.07
C LEU A 488 1.06 42.64 -10.17
N ASP A 489 1.74 43.77 -9.99
CA ASP A 489 1.80 44.87 -10.99
C ASP A 489 2.32 44.41 -12.37
N ASN A 490 3.07 43.30 -12.41
CA ASN A 490 3.58 42.68 -13.63
C ASN A 490 2.60 41.67 -14.28
N GLY A 491 1.37 41.56 -13.76
CA GLY A 491 0.31 40.69 -14.29
C GLY A 491 0.43 39.21 -13.91
N LYS A 492 1.43 38.80 -13.12
CA LYS A 492 1.54 37.42 -12.60
C LYS A 492 0.66 37.24 -11.37
N VAL A 493 0.22 36.00 -11.10
CA VAL A 493 -0.52 35.67 -9.86
C VAL A 493 0.33 36.00 -8.64
N ASP A 494 -0.23 36.82 -7.73
CA ASP A 494 0.36 37.09 -6.43
C ASP A 494 0.10 35.90 -5.50
N ALA A 495 1.05 34.97 -5.47
CA ALA A 495 0.94 33.75 -4.68
C ALA A 495 0.90 34.01 -3.16
N ALA A 496 1.43 35.14 -2.68
CA ALA A 496 1.41 35.51 -1.27
C ALA A 496 0.06 36.08 -0.84
N ALA A 497 -0.66 36.73 -1.76
CA ALA A 497 -2.03 37.20 -1.56
C ALA A 497 -3.10 36.11 -1.76
N LEU A 498 -2.71 34.91 -2.19
CA LEU A 498 -3.65 33.78 -2.28
C LEU A 498 -4.06 33.33 -0.87
N PRO A 499 -5.35 33.01 -0.65
CA PRO A 499 -5.80 32.49 0.63
C PRO A 499 -5.07 31.19 0.96
N GLU A 500 -4.76 30.97 2.25
CA GLU A 500 -4.15 29.73 2.69
C GLU A 500 -5.04 28.54 2.28
N PRO A 501 -4.46 27.47 1.70
CA PRO A 501 -5.18 26.30 1.26
C PRO A 501 -5.46 25.45 2.49
N VAL A 502 -6.40 25.93 3.30
CA VAL A 502 -7.13 25.07 4.20
C VAL A 502 -7.83 24.04 3.30
N ALA A 503 -7.72 22.75 3.60
CA ALA A 503 -8.69 21.78 3.07
C ALA A 503 -10.05 22.44 3.24
N ALA A 504 -10.75 22.70 2.13
CA ALA A 504 -11.81 23.71 2.06
C ALA A 504 -12.63 23.68 3.34
N PRO A 505 -12.85 24.82 4.05
CA PRO A 505 -13.72 24.80 5.21
C PRO A 505 -15.01 24.16 4.72
N ALA A 506 -15.28 23.01 5.33
CA ALA A 506 -16.50 22.26 5.13
C ALA A 506 -17.64 23.25 5.03
N ALA A 507 -18.51 23.11 4.02
CA ALA A 507 -19.81 23.77 4.07
C ALA A 507 -20.33 23.63 5.51
N PRO A 508 -20.79 24.71 6.16
CA PRO A 508 -21.08 24.69 7.60
C PRO A 508 -21.89 23.44 7.91
N LEU A 509 -21.36 22.62 8.83
CA LEU A 509 -21.97 21.33 9.17
C LEU A 509 -23.45 21.58 9.47
N THR A 510 -24.34 21.00 8.66
CA THR A 510 -25.76 20.97 9.01
C THR A 510 -25.90 20.22 10.35
N ASP A 511 -27.00 20.40 11.08
CA ASP A 511 -27.20 19.71 12.36
C ASP A 511 -27.04 18.18 12.22
N ARG A 512 -27.46 17.63 11.07
CA ARG A 512 -27.23 16.23 10.72
C ARG A 512 -25.74 15.87 10.63
N HIS A 513 -24.92 16.70 9.98
CA HIS A 513 -23.49 16.46 9.92
C HIS A 513 -22.83 16.53 11.30
N ARG A 514 -23.27 17.46 12.17
CA ARG A 514 -22.74 17.55 13.54
C ARG A 514 -23.05 16.29 14.35
N VAL A 515 -24.28 15.80 14.26
CA VAL A 515 -24.69 14.55 14.92
C VAL A 515 -23.88 13.37 14.38
N LEU A 516 -23.74 13.24 13.06
CA LEU A 516 -23.00 12.14 12.45
C LEU A 516 -21.49 12.22 12.72
N ALA A 517 -20.89 13.41 12.72
CA ALA A 517 -19.47 13.60 13.04
C ALA A 517 -19.18 13.21 14.50
N ARG A 518 -20.05 13.59 15.44
CA ARG A 518 -19.96 13.13 16.83
C ARG A 518 -20.02 11.61 16.92
N LEU A 519 -20.97 10.98 16.23
CA LEU A 519 -21.10 9.53 16.22
C LEU A 519 -19.89 8.83 15.58
N TRP A 520 -19.30 9.41 14.53
CA TRP A 520 -18.04 8.93 13.95
C TRP A 520 -16.89 9.04 14.94
N ALA A 521 -16.74 10.20 15.60
CA ALA A 521 -15.69 10.46 16.58
C ALA A 521 -15.69 9.40 17.69
N GLU A 522 -16.87 9.11 18.24
CA GLU A 522 -17.06 8.12 19.29
C GLU A 522 -16.80 6.67 18.83
N VAL A 523 -17.10 6.33 17.58
CA VAL A 523 -16.93 4.96 17.05
C VAL A 523 -15.50 4.70 16.56
N LEU A 524 -14.86 5.73 16.02
CA LEU A 524 -13.50 5.66 15.47
C LEU A 524 -12.42 5.97 16.51
N ASP A 525 -12.82 6.51 17.67
CA ASP A 525 -11.94 6.99 18.74
C ASP A 525 -10.98 8.09 18.26
N VAL A 526 -11.55 9.09 17.59
CA VAL A 526 -10.82 10.26 17.07
C VAL A 526 -11.52 11.56 17.51
N PRO A 527 -10.79 12.68 17.65
CA PRO A 527 -11.42 13.96 17.97
C PRO A 527 -12.48 14.35 16.92
N ALA A 528 -13.65 14.81 17.36
CA ALA A 528 -14.72 15.27 16.45
C ALA A 528 -14.26 16.42 15.53
N THR A 529 -13.28 17.21 15.96
CA THR A 529 -12.62 18.26 15.16
C THR A 529 -11.83 17.72 13.97
N ALA A 530 -11.47 16.44 13.96
CA ALA A 530 -10.81 15.77 12.84
C ALA A 530 -11.80 15.24 11.78
N ILE A 531 -13.11 15.36 12.02
CA ILE A 531 -14.16 14.80 11.15
C ILE A 531 -14.94 15.93 10.48
N GLY A 532 -14.74 16.08 9.17
CA GLY A 532 -15.51 16.96 8.28
C GLY A 532 -16.41 16.18 7.32
N PRO A 533 -17.23 16.88 6.50
CA PRO A 533 -18.12 16.27 5.51
C PRO A 533 -17.40 15.36 4.51
N ASP A 534 -16.14 15.68 4.20
CA ASP A 534 -15.33 14.92 3.24
C ASP A 534 -14.43 13.86 3.90
N SER A 535 -14.45 13.75 5.22
CA SER A 535 -13.69 12.71 5.92
C SER A 535 -14.13 11.33 5.44
N ASP A 536 -13.15 10.53 5.00
CA ASP A 536 -13.38 9.16 4.58
C ASP A 536 -13.40 8.23 5.81
N PHE A 537 -14.43 7.39 5.90
CA PHE A 537 -14.61 6.50 7.06
C PHE A 537 -13.45 5.53 7.22
N ALA A 538 -12.93 4.98 6.12
CA ALA A 538 -11.86 3.98 6.13
C ALA A 538 -10.49 4.62 6.41
N GLU A 539 -10.22 5.82 5.87
CA GLU A 539 -8.98 6.56 6.14
C GLU A 539 -8.84 6.93 7.62
N LEU A 540 -9.96 7.16 8.31
CA LEU A 540 -10.00 7.40 9.76
C LEU A 540 -10.06 6.11 10.61
N GLY A 541 -9.70 4.96 10.03
CA GLY A 541 -9.64 3.67 10.73
C GLY A 541 -10.99 2.94 10.84
N GLY A 542 -11.97 3.32 10.03
CA GLY A 542 -13.26 2.64 9.94
C GLY A 542 -13.17 1.32 9.17
N ASN A 543 -14.00 0.37 9.56
CA ASN A 543 -14.15 -0.93 8.90
C ASN A 543 -15.61 -1.38 8.95
N SER A 544 -15.95 -2.52 8.36
CA SER A 544 -17.33 -3.00 8.29
C SER A 544 -18.00 -3.20 9.66
N LEU A 545 -17.23 -3.59 10.68
CA LEU A 545 -17.73 -3.76 12.05
C LEU A 545 -18.09 -2.39 12.66
N ARG A 546 -17.14 -1.44 12.61
CA ARG A 546 -17.34 -0.06 13.08
C ARG A 546 -18.48 0.64 12.33
N LEU A 547 -18.62 0.38 11.02
CA LEU A 547 -19.74 0.88 10.23
C LEU A 547 -21.08 0.32 10.71
N GLY A 548 -21.14 -0.98 11.03
CA GLY A 548 -22.33 -1.59 11.61
C GLY A 548 -22.72 -0.97 12.96
N VAL A 549 -21.76 -0.79 13.87
CA VAL A 549 -21.95 -0.11 15.17
C VAL A 549 -22.46 1.31 14.97
N LEU A 550 -21.81 2.06 14.07
CA LEU A 550 -22.19 3.42 13.71
C LEU A 550 -23.64 3.49 13.21
N LEU A 551 -24.04 2.61 12.28
CA LEU A 551 -25.41 2.56 11.78
C LEU A 551 -26.43 2.27 12.87
N GLY A 552 -26.09 1.42 13.84
CA GLY A 552 -26.92 1.16 15.01
C GLY A 552 -27.11 2.41 15.88
N ARG A 553 -26.05 3.19 16.12
CA ARG A 553 -26.13 4.46 16.86
C ARG A 553 -26.92 5.51 16.10
N ILE A 554 -26.68 5.66 14.80
CA ILE A 554 -27.45 6.56 13.93
C ILE A 554 -28.94 6.23 14.01
N HIS A 555 -29.30 4.95 13.90
CA HIS A 555 -30.70 4.54 13.97
C HIS A 555 -31.34 4.85 15.32
N ARG A 556 -30.61 4.62 16.42
CA ARG A 556 -31.08 4.90 17.78
C ARG A 556 -31.31 6.39 18.02
N GLU A 557 -30.39 7.24 17.58
CA GLU A 557 -30.46 8.68 17.84
C GLU A 557 -31.37 9.43 16.88
N THR A 558 -31.45 8.99 15.61
CA THR A 558 -32.18 9.72 14.56
C THR A 558 -33.51 9.09 14.17
N GLY A 559 -33.77 7.84 14.60
CA GLY A 559 -34.92 7.05 14.14
C GLY A 559 -34.86 6.65 12.66
N VAL A 560 -33.73 6.89 11.97
CA VAL A 560 -33.57 6.59 10.55
C VAL A 560 -32.79 5.30 10.34
N ARG A 561 -33.33 4.38 9.55
CA ARG A 561 -32.64 3.15 9.16
C ARG A 561 -31.98 3.32 7.79
N VAL A 562 -30.65 3.19 7.75
CA VAL A 562 -29.86 3.17 6.51
C VAL A 562 -29.41 1.73 6.22
N PRO A 563 -29.66 1.18 5.02
CA PRO A 563 -29.15 -0.15 4.66
C PRO A 563 -27.62 -0.19 4.66
N LEU A 564 -27.02 -1.26 5.20
CA LEU A 564 -25.56 -1.42 5.29
C LEU A 564 -24.88 -1.26 3.92
N ARG A 565 -25.47 -1.80 2.85
CA ARG A 565 -24.93 -1.66 1.49
C ARG A 565 -24.88 -0.20 1.03
N THR A 566 -25.90 0.58 1.35
CA THR A 566 -25.97 2.01 1.01
C THR A 566 -24.94 2.80 1.81
N ALA A 567 -24.78 2.48 3.10
CA ALA A 567 -23.79 3.10 3.96
C ALA A 567 -22.35 2.73 3.57
N ALA A 568 -22.09 1.48 3.19
CA ALA A 568 -20.78 1.02 2.74
C ALA A 568 -20.36 1.64 1.40
N ALA A 569 -21.33 2.04 0.57
CA ALA A 569 -21.08 2.80 -0.65
C ALA A 569 -20.82 4.30 -0.38
N ALA A 570 -21.23 4.81 0.79
CA ALA A 570 -21.00 6.17 1.22
C ALA A 570 -19.64 6.26 1.94
N ARG A 571 -18.61 6.65 1.19
CA ARG A 571 -17.23 6.73 1.69
C ARG A 571 -16.99 7.88 2.64
N THR A 572 -17.71 8.98 2.46
CA THR A 572 -17.54 10.23 3.23
C THR A 572 -18.70 10.52 4.17
N LEU A 573 -18.46 11.35 5.19
CA LEU A 573 -19.49 11.80 6.12
C LEU A 573 -20.70 12.45 5.41
N ASP A 574 -20.47 13.24 4.36
CA ASP A 574 -21.51 13.90 3.55
C ASP A 574 -22.35 12.90 2.76
N GLN A 575 -21.71 11.90 2.15
CA GLN A 575 -22.42 10.83 1.46
C GLN A 575 -23.28 10.03 2.45
N LEU A 576 -22.77 9.79 3.66
CA LEU A 576 -23.53 9.13 4.72
C LEU A 576 -24.68 10.01 5.20
N ALA A 577 -24.46 11.32 5.36
CA ALA A 577 -25.50 12.28 5.72
C ALA A 577 -26.62 12.32 4.67
N GLY A 578 -26.28 12.23 3.38
CA GLY A 578 -27.24 12.07 2.29
C GLY A 578 -27.97 10.73 2.32
N ALA A 579 -27.29 9.64 2.68
CA ALA A 579 -27.90 8.33 2.86
C ALA A 579 -28.90 8.31 4.04
N VAL A 580 -28.57 8.98 5.14
CA VAL A 580 -29.47 9.20 6.28
C VAL A 580 -30.64 10.09 5.87
N ALA A 581 -30.43 11.16 5.11
CA ALA A 581 -31.52 12.03 4.64
C ALA A 581 -32.56 11.28 3.79
N ARG A 582 -32.13 10.28 3.01
CA ARG A 582 -32.99 9.43 2.17
C ARG A 582 -33.42 8.14 2.87
N GLY A 583 -32.98 7.92 4.11
CA GLY A 583 -33.28 6.72 4.87
C GLY A 583 -34.75 6.67 5.28
N ARG A 584 -35.24 5.47 5.61
CA ARG A 584 -36.62 5.30 6.08
C ARG A 584 -36.66 5.51 7.58
N THR A 585 -37.56 6.37 8.05
CA THR A 585 -37.88 6.46 9.47
C THR A 585 -38.50 5.13 9.90
N ALA A 586 -37.91 4.52 10.92
CA ALA A 586 -38.42 3.33 11.56
C ALA A 586 -38.06 3.42 13.04
N PRO A 587 -38.97 3.08 13.96
CA PRO A 587 -38.59 2.98 15.36
C PRO A 587 -37.49 1.92 15.51
N PRO A 588 -36.51 2.14 16.40
CA PRO A 588 -35.55 1.11 16.76
C PRO A 588 -36.29 -0.15 17.20
N PRO A 589 -35.86 -1.35 16.77
CA PRO A 589 -36.47 -2.57 17.26
C PRO A 589 -36.27 -2.64 18.77
N ALA A 590 -37.38 -2.69 19.51
CA ALA A 590 -37.34 -3.00 20.93
C ALA A 590 -36.99 -4.49 21.07
N ILE A 591 -35.99 -4.80 21.90
CA ILE A 591 -35.67 -6.16 22.31
C ILE A 591 -36.44 -6.41 23.61
N PRO A 592 -37.52 -7.22 23.60
CA PRO A 592 -38.31 -7.48 24.79
C PRO A 592 -37.49 -8.27 25.81
N ALA A 593 -37.68 -7.95 27.09
CA ALA A 593 -37.09 -8.74 28.17
C ALA A 593 -37.77 -10.11 28.25
N VAL A 594 -36.97 -11.17 28.35
CA VAL A 594 -37.45 -12.55 28.50
C VAL A 594 -37.28 -13.00 29.95
N SER A 595 -38.35 -13.56 30.51
CA SER A 595 -38.31 -14.24 31.81
C SER A 595 -38.04 -15.74 31.60
N GLY A 596 -37.06 -16.28 32.31
CA GLY A 596 -36.75 -17.72 32.27
C GLY A 596 -35.93 -18.16 31.05
N ALA A 597 -36.31 -19.28 30.45
CA ALA A 597 -35.60 -19.90 29.33
C ALA A 597 -35.96 -19.22 27.99
N ALA A 598 -34.95 -18.96 27.17
CA ALA A 598 -35.06 -18.35 25.85
C ALA A 598 -34.67 -19.35 24.75
N ASP A 599 -35.14 -19.13 23.53
CA ASP A 599 -34.65 -19.85 22.36
C ASP A 599 -33.19 -19.49 22.03
N LEU A 600 -32.53 -20.38 21.29
CA LEU A 600 -31.16 -20.16 20.86
C LEU A 600 -31.09 -19.17 19.72
N HIS A 601 -30.06 -18.33 19.74
CA HIS A 601 -29.65 -17.60 18.55
C HIS A 601 -29.30 -18.60 17.44
N PRO A 602 -29.63 -18.36 16.14
CA PRO A 602 -29.37 -19.32 15.07
C PRO A 602 -27.91 -19.83 15.00
N GLN A 603 -26.94 -18.98 15.35
CA GLN A 603 -25.52 -19.37 15.42
C GLN A 603 -25.22 -20.29 16.60
N GLN A 604 -25.83 -20.05 17.77
CA GLN A 604 -25.70 -20.94 18.93
C GLN A 604 -26.28 -22.32 18.61
N ARG A 605 -27.39 -22.40 17.88
CA ARG A 605 -28.02 -23.68 17.52
C ARG A 605 -27.08 -24.57 16.70
N GLY A 606 -26.41 -24.00 15.71
CA GLY A 606 -25.41 -24.72 14.90
C GLY A 606 -24.20 -25.17 15.71
N LEU A 607 -23.65 -24.26 16.53
CA LEU A 607 -22.50 -24.58 17.39
C LEU A 607 -22.83 -25.61 18.45
N TYR A 608 -23.99 -25.49 19.11
CA TYR A 608 -24.46 -26.46 20.11
C TYR A 608 -24.66 -27.84 19.49
N ALA A 609 -25.23 -27.93 18.29
CA ALA A 609 -25.37 -29.23 17.61
C ALA A 609 -24.02 -29.90 17.33
N ILE A 610 -23.01 -29.13 16.91
CA ILE A 610 -21.65 -29.65 16.69
C ILE A 610 -21.00 -30.07 18.01
N TRP A 611 -21.12 -29.23 19.04
CA TRP A 611 -20.55 -29.49 20.35
C TRP A 611 -21.20 -30.68 21.06
N HIS A 612 -22.52 -30.80 21.01
CA HIS A 612 -23.26 -31.94 21.56
C HIS A 612 -22.92 -33.25 20.83
N ALA A 613 -22.57 -33.21 19.54
CA ALA A 613 -22.16 -34.38 18.79
C ALA A 613 -20.74 -34.88 19.15
N ASP A 614 -19.86 -33.98 19.59
CA ASP A 614 -18.51 -34.33 20.08
C ASP A 614 -18.12 -33.46 21.29
N PRO A 615 -18.63 -33.78 22.50
CA PRO A 615 -18.37 -33.00 23.72
C PRO A 615 -16.88 -32.99 24.12
N SER A 616 -16.10 -33.94 23.61
CA SER A 616 -14.66 -34.05 23.89
C SER A 616 -13.81 -33.10 23.05
N SER A 617 -14.40 -32.44 22.04
CA SER A 617 -13.68 -31.58 21.11
C SER A 617 -13.22 -30.28 21.75
N LEU A 618 -11.97 -29.89 21.49
CA LEU A 618 -11.42 -28.57 21.84
C LEU A 618 -11.57 -27.55 20.70
N ALA A 619 -12.16 -27.94 19.57
CA ALA A 619 -12.16 -27.13 18.36
C ALA A 619 -12.93 -25.80 18.48
N TYR A 620 -13.78 -25.67 19.50
CA TYR A 620 -14.54 -24.46 19.82
C TYR A 620 -14.26 -23.93 21.23
N ASN A 621 -13.19 -24.39 21.86
CA ASN A 621 -12.60 -23.64 22.96
C ASN A 621 -11.96 -22.36 22.40
N VAL A 622 -12.11 -21.25 23.12
CA VAL A 622 -11.51 -19.96 22.78
C VAL A 622 -10.50 -19.60 23.86
N PRO A 623 -9.28 -20.18 23.82
CA PRO A 623 -8.24 -19.83 24.77
C PRO A 623 -7.65 -18.46 24.45
N VAL A 624 -7.56 -17.60 25.46
CA VAL A 624 -7.02 -16.24 25.35
C VAL A 624 -5.92 -16.04 26.39
N ARG A 625 -4.81 -15.44 25.99
CA ARG A 625 -3.71 -15.04 26.89
C ARG A 625 -3.60 -13.52 26.92
N ILE A 626 -3.76 -12.95 28.10
CA ILE A 626 -3.63 -11.51 28.35
C ILE A 626 -2.33 -11.29 29.12
N GLY A 627 -1.37 -10.58 28.52
CA GLY A 627 -0.14 -10.20 29.21
C GLY A 627 -0.42 -9.17 30.30
N LEU A 628 0.21 -9.34 31.46
CA LEU A 628 0.04 -8.45 32.61
C LEU A 628 1.36 -7.77 32.98
N PRO A 629 1.34 -6.49 33.38
CA PRO A 629 2.52 -5.82 33.93
C PRO A 629 2.91 -6.43 35.29
N ALA A 630 4.14 -6.16 35.73
CA ALA A 630 4.58 -6.53 37.07
C ALA A 630 3.77 -5.78 38.15
N GLY A 631 3.52 -6.42 39.30
CA GLY A 631 2.85 -5.79 40.44
C GLY A 631 1.31 -5.75 40.35
N VAL A 632 0.68 -6.54 39.47
CA VAL A 632 -0.78 -6.68 39.44
C VAL A 632 -1.30 -7.31 40.74
N ASP A 633 -2.30 -6.66 41.34
CA ASP A 633 -3.04 -7.16 42.50
C ASP A 633 -3.91 -8.36 42.09
N ARG A 634 -3.54 -9.53 42.63
CA ARG A 634 -4.18 -10.82 42.30
C ARG A 634 -5.63 -10.88 42.76
N ASP A 635 -5.93 -10.37 43.94
CA ASP A 635 -7.26 -10.42 44.54
C ASP A 635 -8.21 -9.46 43.82
N ARG A 636 -7.70 -8.28 43.46
CA ARG A 636 -8.46 -7.32 42.65
C ARG A 636 -8.77 -7.87 41.27
N LEU A 637 -7.82 -8.54 40.62
CA LEU A 637 -8.04 -9.15 39.30
C LEU A 637 -9.06 -10.30 39.38
N ARG A 638 -8.97 -11.15 40.41
CA ARG A 638 -9.95 -12.21 40.67
C ARG A 638 -11.34 -11.62 40.89
N SER A 639 -11.46 -10.59 41.72
CA SER A 639 -12.73 -9.90 41.98
C SER A 639 -13.32 -9.30 40.69
N ALA A 640 -12.49 -8.65 39.87
CA ALA A 640 -12.91 -8.09 38.59
C ALA A 640 -13.39 -9.18 37.61
N PHE A 641 -12.72 -10.33 37.55
CA PHE A 641 -13.15 -11.47 36.75
C PHE A 641 -14.51 -11.99 37.19
N LEU A 642 -14.68 -12.27 38.49
CA LEU A 642 -15.96 -12.75 39.04
C LEU A 642 -17.10 -11.75 38.78
N SER A 643 -16.84 -10.46 38.96
CA SER A 643 -17.80 -9.39 38.67
C SER A 643 -18.18 -9.33 37.19
N THR A 644 -17.20 -9.48 36.29
CA THR A 644 -17.44 -9.51 34.83
C THR A 644 -18.31 -10.70 34.43
N VAL A 645 -18.05 -11.88 34.97
CA VAL A 645 -18.86 -13.08 34.71
C VAL A 645 -20.27 -12.93 35.28
N ALA A 646 -20.42 -12.37 36.48
CA ALA A 646 -21.72 -12.09 37.07
C ALA A 646 -22.53 -11.08 36.23
N ARG A 647 -21.87 -10.06 35.69
CA ARG A 647 -22.48 -8.99 34.89
C ARG A 647 -23.09 -9.48 33.58
N HIS A 648 -22.43 -10.40 32.88
CA HIS A 648 -22.86 -10.87 31.55
C HIS A 648 -23.55 -12.23 31.63
N ASP A 649 -24.84 -12.28 31.29
CA ASP A 649 -25.63 -13.51 31.37
C ASP A 649 -25.15 -14.60 30.39
N ALA A 650 -24.62 -14.20 29.22
CA ALA A 650 -24.01 -15.09 28.24
C ALA A 650 -22.90 -15.97 28.86
N LEU A 651 -22.09 -15.42 29.76
CA LEU A 651 -20.97 -16.13 30.40
C LEU A 651 -21.42 -17.12 31.49
N ARG A 652 -22.74 -17.27 31.68
CA ARG A 652 -23.37 -18.15 32.67
C ARG A 652 -24.58 -18.86 32.08
N MET A 653 -24.50 -19.25 30.81
CA MET A 653 -25.61 -19.91 30.12
C MET A 653 -25.59 -21.42 30.36
N ARG A 654 -26.77 -21.97 30.65
CA ARG A 654 -27.06 -23.40 30.56
C ARG A 654 -27.93 -23.66 29.33
N PHE A 655 -27.67 -24.78 28.65
CA PHE A 655 -28.50 -25.26 27.55
C PHE A 655 -29.31 -26.47 28.03
N GLU A 656 -30.63 -26.41 27.85
CA GLU A 656 -31.57 -27.42 28.32
C GLU A 656 -32.33 -28.00 27.12
N VAL A 657 -32.43 -29.33 27.06
CA VAL A 657 -33.16 -30.03 26.00
C VAL A 657 -34.49 -30.52 26.54
N SER A 658 -35.60 -30.06 25.97
CA SER A 658 -36.94 -30.53 26.31
C SER A 658 -37.79 -30.70 25.05
N GLY A 659 -38.39 -31.87 24.87
CA GLY A 659 -39.23 -32.17 23.71
C GLY A 659 -38.53 -32.05 22.35
N GLY A 660 -37.20 -32.28 22.30
CA GLY A 660 -36.39 -32.13 21.09
C GLY A 660 -36.02 -30.67 20.73
N VAL A 661 -36.39 -29.71 21.58
CA VAL A 661 -36.02 -28.30 21.45
C VAL A 661 -34.95 -27.96 22.48
N VAL A 662 -33.89 -27.31 22.04
CA VAL A 662 -32.85 -26.77 22.92
C VAL A 662 -33.24 -25.34 23.28
N ARG A 663 -33.19 -25.00 24.57
CA ARG A 663 -33.35 -23.64 25.09
C ARG A 663 -32.14 -23.25 25.91
N GLN A 664 -31.91 -21.96 26.07
CA GLN A 664 -30.85 -21.41 26.91
C GLN A 664 -31.42 -20.66 28.11
N ARG A 665 -30.73 -20.73 29.24
CA ARG A 665 -31.11 -20.02 30.45
C ARG A 665 -29.87 -19.55 31.21
N PRO A 666 -29.80 -18.27 31.62
CA PRO A 666 -28.79 -17.82 32.57
C PRO A 666 -28.95 -18.50 33.93
N VAL A 667 -27.85 -18.99 34.50
CA VAL A 667 -27.81 -19.53 35.86
C VAL A 667 -27.17 -18.54 36.84
N THR A 668 -27.69 -18.50 38.06
CA THR A 668 -27.20 -17.66 39.15
C THR A 668 -26.62 -18.52 40.28
N GLY A 669 -25.77 -17.94 41.13
CA GLY A 669 -25.18 -18.65 42.27
C GLY A 669 -24.11 -19.69 41.92
N VAL A 670 -23.62 -19.68 40.68
CA VAL A 670 -22.48 -20.51 40.24
C VAL A 670 -21.25 -19.64 40.06
N GLU A 671 -20.10 -20.10 40.56
CA GLU A 671 -18.84 -19.39 40.44
C GLU A 671 -17.96 -20.00 39.34
N PRO A 672 -17.37 -19.18 38.45
CA PRO A 672 -16.38 -19.64 37.48
C PRO A 672 -15.06 -20.01 38.16
N GLU A 673 -14.31 -20.91 37.54
CA GLU A 673 -13.00 -21.32 38.04
C GLU A 673 -11.96 -20.20 37.86
N PHE A 674 -11.18 -19.92 38.92
CA PHE A 674 -10.05 -19.02 38.89
C PHE A 674 -8.84 -19.65 39.59
N GLY A 675 -7.89 -20.16 38.81
CA GLY A 675 -6.64 -20.74 39.29
C GLY A 675 -5.50 -19.74 39.37
N VAL A 676 -4.47 -20.05 40.16
CA VAL A 676 -3.24 -19.26 40.29
C VAL A 676 -2.03 -20.21 40.20
N ASP A 677 -1.03 -19.82 39.40
CA ASP A 677 0.26 -20.49 39.24
C ASP A 677 0.17 -22.00 38.87
N GLY A 678 -0.90 -22.39 38.18
CA GLY A 678 -1.14 -23.75 37.66
C GLY A 678 -0.58 -24.02 36.25
N PRO A 679 -0.63 -25.28 35.77
CA PRO A 679 -0.04 -25.68 34.50
C PRO A 679 -0.84 -25.22 33.28
N VAL A 680 -0.26 -24.32 32.47
CA VAL A 680 -0.90 -23.79 31.25
C VAL A 680 -1.23 -24.88 30.23
N ALA A 681 -0.40 -25.93 30.12
CA ALA A 681 -0.57 -26.99 29.13
C ALA A 681 -1.86 -27.81 29.32
N ALA A 682 -2.37 -27.90 30.54
CA ALA A 682 -3.60 -28.63 30.87
C ALA A 682 -4.80 -27.71 31.13
N PHE A 683 -4.62 -26.39 30.98
CA PHE A 683 -5.64 -25.40 31.28
C PHE A 683 -6.85 -25.51 30.34
N VAL A 684 -6.58 -25.59 29.03
CA VAL A 684 -7.61 -25.73 28.00
C VAL A 684 -8.12 -27.16 27.98
N ARG A 685 -9.40 -27.33 28.29
CA ARG A 685 -10.05 -28.65 28.37
C ARG A 685 -11.50 -28.57 27.90
N PRO A 686 -12.13 -29.71 27.53
CA PRO A 686 -13.47 -29.67 26.96
C PRO A 686 -14.49 -29.06 27.93
N PHE A 687 -15.56 -28.48 27.38
CA PHE A 687 -16.74 -28.08 28.12
C PHE A 687 -17.82 -29.16 27.98
N ASP A 688 -18.58 -29.40 29.04
CA ASP A 688 -19.70 -30.37 29.02
C ASP A 688 -21.01 -29.65 28.64
N PRO A 689 -21.71 -30.07 27.56
CA PRO A 689 -22.98 -29.47 27.16
C PRO A 689 -24.14 -29.70 28.15
N ALA A 690 -24.00 -30.59 29.12
CA ALA A 690 -24.97 -30.80 30.20
C ALA A 690 -24.82 -29.80 31.36
N GLU A 691 -23.65 -29.17 31.47
CA GLU A 691 -23.30 -28.22 32.53
C GLU A 691 -23.44 -26.75 32.06
N PRO A 692 -23.56 -25.80 33.00
CA PRO A 692 -23.46 -24.39 32.66
C PRO A 692 -22.10 -24.05 32.03
N VAL A 693 -22.12 -23.25 30.95
CA VAL A 693 -20.93 -22.75 30.29
C VAL A 693 -20.40 -21.56 31.07
N LEU A 694 -19.37 -21.81 31.90
CA LEU A 694 -18.68 -20.80 32.68
C LEU A 694 -17.24 -20.62 32.16
N PRO A 695 -16.76 -19.39 31.93
CA PRO A 695 -15.36 -19.19 31.57
C PRO A 695 -14.46 -19.65 32.72
N ARG A 696 -13.30 -20.16 32.37
CA ARG A 696 -12.24 -20.54 33.30
C ARG A 696 -11.11 -19.53 33.20
N ALA A 697 -10.45 -19.24 34.31
CA ALA A 697 -9.32 -18.32 34.37
C ALA A 697 -8.12 -18.97 35.06
N LEU A 698 -6.92 -18.64 34.59
CA LEU A 698 -5.65 -19.04 35.22
C LEU A 698 -4.68 -17.87 35.23
N LEU A 699 -4.32 -17.40 36.42
CA LEU A 699 -3.32 -16.36 36.62
C LEU A 699 -1.93 -16.98 36.78
N THR A 700 -0.94 -16.42 36.09
CA THR A 700 0.49 -16.81 36.17
C THR A 700 1.35 -15.56 36.39
N ALA A 701 2.66 -15.73 36.62
CA ALA A 701 3.62 -14.67 36.92
C ALA A 701 3.74 -13.51 35.89
N GLY A 702 3.03 -13.54 34.76
CA GLY A 702 2.97 -12.42 33.82
C GLY A 702 1.79 -12.45 32.85
N ALA A 703 0.79 -13.29 33.10
CA ALA A 703 -0.37 -13.39 32.21
C ALA A 703 -1.60 -13.95 32.92
N LEU A 704 -2.78 -13.50 32.47
CA LEU A 704 -4.06 -14.13 32.72
C LEU A 704 -4.46 -14.94 31.48
N TYR A 705 -4.74 -16.22 31.68
CA TYR A 705 -5.32 -17.09 30.66
C TYR A 705 -6.82 -17.21 30.91
N LEU A 706 -7.60 -17.16 29.83
CA LEU A 706 -9.04 -17.39 29.83
C LEU A 706 -9.36 -18.54 28.88
N ASP A 707 -10.27 -19.42 29.25
CA ASP A 707 -10.82 -20.46 28.37
C ASP A 707 -12.35 -20.40 28.48
N VAL A 708 -13.01 -20.31 27.34
CA VAL A 708 -14.47 -20.17 27.23
C VAL A 708 -14.94 -20.85 25.95
N HIS A 709 -16.15 -21.40 25.95
CA HIS A 709 -16.69 -22.05 24.76
C HIS A 709 -17.28 -21.04 23.76
N HIS A 710 -17.03 -21.24 22.47
CA HIS A 710 -17.45 -20.32 21.40
C HIS A 710 -18.99 -20.15 21.30
N VAL A 711 -19.77 -21.06 21.89
CA VAL A 711 -21.24 -20.97 21.93
C VAL A 711 -21.76 -19.78 22.75
N VAL A 712 -20.94 -19.20 23.63
CA VAL A 712 -21.28 -18.03 24.46
C VAL A 712 -20.31 -16.86 24.29
N PHE A 713 -19.30 -17.02 23.43
CA PHE A 713 -18.18 -16.09 23.36
C PHE A 713 -17.61 -16.01 21.95
N ASP A 714 -17.28 -14.82 21.47
CA ASP A 714 -16.67 -14.57 20.17
C ASP A 714 -15.61 -13.46 20.24
N GLY A 715 -15.09 -13.04 19.09
CA GLY A 715 -14.06 -12.00 19.03
C GLY A 715 -14.51 -10.63 19.57
N VAL A 716 -15.76 -10.23 19.38
CA VAL A 716 -16.27 -8.94 19.91
C VAL A 716 -16.51 -9.05 21.42
N SER A 717 -16.95 -10.23 21.87
CA SER A 717 -17.14 -10.53 23.29
C SER A 717 -15.82 -10.40 24.06
N LEU A 718 -14.68 -10.72 23.45
CA LEU A 718 -13.37 -10.52 24.05
C LEU A 718 -13.09 -9.06 24.38
N ASP A 719 -13.34 -8.13 23.46
CA ASP A 719 -13.14 -6.71 23.70
C ASP A 719 -14.02 -6.18 24.84
N VAL A 720 -15.26 -6.67 24.94
CA VAL A 720 -16.19 -6.34 26.03
C VAL A 720 -15.69 -6.87 27.36
N VAL A 721 -15.29 -8.14 27.41
CA VAL A 721 -14.80 -8.78 28.64
C VAL A 721 -13.50 -8.14 29.10
N VAL A 722 -12.56 -7.84 28.21
CA VAL A 722 -11.30 -7.15 28.55
C VAL A 722 -11.58 -5.75 29.09
N ARG A 723 -12.49 -5.00 28.46
CA ARG A 723 -12.89 -3.67 28.94
C ARG A 723 -13.51 -3.72 30.33
N ASP A 724 -14.37 -4.70 30.60
CA ASP A 724 -15.04 -4.83 31.89
C ASP A 724 -14.10 -5.36 32.97
N LEU A 725 -13.15 -6.22 32.61
CA LEU A 725 -12.15 -6.77 33.51
C LEU A 725 -11.15 -5.71 34.00
N PHE A 726 -10.76 -4.77 33.14
CA PHE A 726 -9.73 -3.76 33.46
C PHE A 726 -10.27 -2.33 33.61
N GLY A 727 -11.55 -2.09 33.31
CA GLY A 727 -12.22 -0.80 33.42
C GLY A 727 -13.13 -0.68 34.63
N ARG A 728 -13.74 0.50 34.81
CA ARG A 728 -14.88 0.71 35.71
C ARG A 728 -16.14 0.79 34.87
N GLN A 729 -17.17 0.03 35.25
CA GLN A 729 -18.47 0.03 34.56
C GLN A 729 -19.60 0.21 35.57
N ASP A 730 -20.55 1.06 35.23
CA ASP A 730 -21.75 1.34 36.03
C ASP A 730 -23.01 0.79 35.32
N GLY A 731 -24.01 0.36 36.11
CA GLY A 731 -25.32 -0.12 35.62
C GLY A 731 -25.31 -1.54 35.03
N PRO A 732 -26.46 -2.20 34.82
CA PRO A 732 -26.54 -3.57 34.31
C PRO A 732 -26.13 -3.71 32.83
N ALA A 733 -25.54 -4.85 32.45
CA ALA A 733 -25.26 -5.15 31.04
C ALA A 733 -26.55 -5.61 30.31
N PRO A 734 -26.65 -5.37 28.98
CA PRO A 734 -27.71 -5.96 28.17
C PRO A 734 -27.69 -7.49 28.25
N ARG A 735 -28.87 -8.11 28.28
CA ARG A 735 -29.00 -9.57 28.38
C ARG A 735 -28.96 -10.22 26.99
N TYR A 736 -28.11 -11.23 26.84
CA TYR A 736 -28.00 -12.01 25.62
C TYR A 736 -29.26 -12.87 25.40
N ALA A 737 -29.88 -13.38 26.47
CA ALA A 737 -31.12 -14.16 26.38
C ALA A 737 -32.23 -13.39 25.64
N ASP A 738 -32.37 -12.10 25.96
CA ASP A 738 -33.37 -11.22 25.36
C ASP A 738 -33.10 -11.03 23.86
N ALA A 739 -31.85 -10.79 23.49
CA ALA A 739 -31.43 -10.63 22.10
C ALA A 739 -31.57 -11.92 21.28
N ALA A 740 -31.28 -13.08 21.89
CA ALA A 740 -31.39 -14.38 21.24
C ALA A 740 -32.85 -14.74 20.93
N GLN A 741 -33.76 -14.54 21.89
CA GLN A 741 -35.20 -14.74 21.66
C GLN A 741 -35.71 -13.77 20.59
N TRP A 742 -35.37 -12.49 20.71
CA TRP A 742 -35.79 -11.50 19.71
C TRP A 742 -35.32 -11.90 18.30
N CYS A 743 -34.07 -12.34 18.15
CA CYS A 743 -33.54 -12.79 16.86
C CYS A 743 -34.26 -14.06 16.35
N HIS A 744 -34.60 -14.99 17.25
CA HIS A 744 -35.39 -16.16 16.92
C HIS A 744 -36.76 -15.75 16.36
N ASP A 745 -37.46 -14.85 17.05
CA ASP A 745 -38.80 -14.38 16.70
C ASP A 745 -38.83 -13.60 15.38
N GLN A 746 -37.74 -12.88 15.03
CA GLN A 746 -37.61 -12.22 13.73
C GLN A 746 -37.56 -13.23 12.56
N GLY A 747 -37.10 -14.45 12.81
CA GLY A 747 -36.92 -15.48 11.80
C GLY A 747 -35.94 -15.11 10.68
N VAL A 748 -35.92 -15.93 9.62
CA VAL A 748 -35.12 -15.67 8.41
C VAL A 748 -36.01 -15.09 7.32
N ARG A 749 -35.60 -13.98 6.71
CA ARG A 749 -36.37 -13.36 5.63
C ARG A 749 -36.42 -14.27 4.41
N ALA A 750 -37.61 -14.47 3.84
CA ALA A 750 -37.81 -15.31 2.66
C ALA A 750 -36.97 -14.85 1.44
N GLU A 751 -36.68 -13.55 1.34
CA GLU A 751 -35.79 -13.00 0.32
C GLU A 751 -34.34 -13.48 0.46
N ASP A 752 -33.81 -13.52 1.67
CA ASP A 752 -32.44 -13.99 1.93
C ASP A 752 -32.33 -15.48 1.62
N VAL A 753 -33.34 -16.27 2.01
CA VAL A 753 -33.42 -17.69 1.66
C VAL A 753 -33.44 -17.89 0.15
N ARG A 754 -34.27 -17.13 -0.58
CA ARG A 754 -34.33 -17.18 -2.05
C ARG A 754 -33.01 -16.75 -2.71
N TYR A 755 -32.34 -15.74 -2.16
CA TYR A 755 -31.03 -15.32 -2.63
C TYR A 755 -30.00 -16.44 -2.50
N TRP A 756 -29.84 -17.00 -1.29
CA TRP A 756 -28.84 -18.04 -1.04
C TRP A 756 -29.14 -19.35 -1.76
N ARG A 757 -30.40 -19.79 -1.83
CA ARG A 757 -30.79 -20.96 -2.63
C ARG A 757 -30.41 -20.81 -4.10
N ARG A 758 -30.64 -19.63 -4.70
CA ARG A 758 -30.23 -19.35 -6.08
C ARG A 758 -28.72 -19.29 -6.24
N ARG A 759 -28.02 -18.64 -5.30
CA ARG A 759 -26.56 -18.42 -5.41
C ARG A 759 -25.75 -19.69 -5.19
N LEU A 760 -26.24 -20.59 -4.35
CA LEU A 760 -25.58 -21.85 -3.99
C LEU A 760 -26.10 -23.06 -4.80
N ALA A 761 -27.09 -22.86 -5.67
CA ALA A 761 -27.59 -23.93 -6.54
C ALA A 761 -26.47 -24.46 -7.44
N GLY A 762 -26.17 -25.75 -7.32
CA GLY A 762 -25.13 -26.42 -8.12
C GLY A 762 -23.69 -26.03 -7.75
N ALA A 763 -23.45 -25.36 -6.61
CA ALA A 763 -22.10 -25.01 -6.19
C ALA A 763 -21.27 -26.28 -5.91
N PRO A 764 -20.14 -26.51 -6.60
CA PRO A 764 -19.34 -27.71 -6.40
C PRO A 764 -18.51 -27.60 -5.10
N PRO A 765 -18.20 -28.74 -4.45
CA PRO A 765 -17.17 -28.76 -3.41
C PRO A 765 -15.80 -28.45 -4.01
N LEU A 766 -14.96 -27.72 -3.28
CA LEU A 766 -13.58 -27.42 -3.70
C LEU A 766 -12.70 -28.68 -3.63
N ALA A 767 -11.94 -28.94 -4.69
CA ALA A 767 -10.92 -30.00 -4.76
C ALA A 767 -9.53 -29.39 -4.52
N LEU A 768 -9.20 -29.19 -3.24
CA LEU A 768 -7.87 -28.72 -2.84
C LEU A 768 -6.86 -29.89 -2.86
N PRO A 769 -5.57 -29.64 -3.18
CA PRO A 769 -4.54 -30.66 -3.07
C PRO A 769 -4.33 -30.98 -1.58
N THR A 770 -4.90 -32.09 -1.13
CA THR A 770 -4.85 -32.54 0.27
C THR A 770 -3.87 -33.70 0.39
N ASP A 771 -3.10 -33.74 1.47
CA ASP A 771 -2.10 -34.81 1.69
C ASP A 771 -2.75 -36.21 1.83
N ARG A 772 -4.05 -36.26 2.15
CA ARG A 772 -4.84 -37.48 2.31
C ARG A 772 -6.27 -37.30 1.80
N PRO A 773 -6.94 -38.37 1.34
CA PRO A 773 -8.35 -38.32 0.95
C PRO A 773 -9.24 -37.79 2.08
N ARG A 774 -10.20 -36.94 1.75
CA ARG A 774 -11.16 -36.43 2.73
C ARG A 774 -12.04 -37.58 3.24
N PRO A 775 -12.06 -37.88 4.56
CA PRO A 775 -12.90 -38.94 5.10
C PRO A 775 -14.39 -38.58 4.98
N ALA A 776 -15.25 -39.61 4.91
CA ALA A 776 -16.70 -39.44 4.80
C ALA A 776 -17.34 -38.73 6.02
N PHE A 777 -16.69 -38.83 7.19
CA PHE A 777 -17.05 -38.11 8.40
C PHE A 777 -15.85 -37.32 8.92
N SER A 778 -16.08 -36.08 9.32
CA SER A 778 -15.06 -35.24 9.95
C SER A 778 -14.76 -35.77 11.36
N SER A 779 -13.72 -36.59 11.51
CA SER A 779 -13.17 -36.92 12.83
C SER A 779 -12.19 -35.83 13.24
N ARG A 780 -12.53 -34.99 14.22
CA ARG A 780 -11.64 -33.95 14.77
C ARG A 780 -10.69 -34.49 15.86
N ARG A 781 -10.49 -35.81 15.93
CA ARG A 781 -9.46 -36.41 16.79
C ARG A 781 -8.10 -36.06 16.18
N ARG A 782 -7.26 -35.37 16.95
CA ARG A 782 -5.87 -35.11 16.56
C ARG A 782 -5.18 -36.45 16.28
N ALA A 783 -4.55 -36.56 15.11
CA ALA A 783 -3.48 -37.53 14.89
C ALA A 783 -2.22 -37.04 15.60
#